data_AF-A0A9E5S2Z7-F1
#
_entry.id   AF-A0A9E5S2Z7-F1
#
_cell.length_a   1.000
_cell.length_b   1.000
_cell.length_c   1.000
_cell.angle_alpha   90.00
_cell.angle_beta   90.00
_cell.angle_gamma   90.00
#
_symmetry.space_group_name_H-M   'P 1'
#
loop_
_entity.id
_entity.type
_entity.pdbx_description
1 polymer ?
#
loop_
_entity_poly.entity_id
_entity_poly.type
_entity_poly.pdbx_seq_one_letter_code
_entity_poly.pdbx_strand_id
1 'polypeptide(L)'
;MDYTLSNAPEYVITNIRTVIRLWTQRFNLINKFEIGTYSRHLLLIISDLYEEIKNNKKFFNSNQYGKKFFEIQISSYCGSKNKTIKLDNLKQKWTTEVNQELSFIKEALSHDNKVGGKFGLEDIPLLLQCVEEKITSTDSLETAIQLLADTIFEEQPTIELLEFLVDTIILLFNRQGLLAIERLLEYQFEMVEDIYNNGEGKLYPKIWGASRQNGKSIEEYTKELDLYYENLTVRDRLLFLKEIYCREHEKFQIIFNTTGLKLVSSFYIGDVHFYNPVKDGKYIKEAEFSNFEDSECCIAVKVQGADSSSMKIQAKHMAERALAGLSIRGKQEQAITLSTNFLMCDDEGKMQGFAFSAPKPNSPLNPNNSSDSQNYYSRLGKWISAGNKCNPSVSKWLSSIELRRKATESSDSSKELLDSWFSVEKFSEESKNISIRVPEPSDDVKKIPHIKETLNSWIGDENLKSIQLILVFCELRFQIINELNNSALKFCDSMKGYRPDEVKISEYIPQDLFEQIYSDEDSKLNIQKFLEKLGEIKQRLEDARIEIPFYIKKAYDIFYSNNCCEKYLFEKIYELKDDIYNVYRIRNMLVHSSGTQSKLLDYYSQRIREYSFSFLQLLGNKLFETSEDSEIKSLESYLREIILDSNIALEAVKENQMNKFIKMFFEG
;
A
#
# COMPACT_ATOMS: atom_id res chain seq x y z
N MET A 1 38.02 -3.80 33.50
CA MET A 1 37.92 -5.21 33.91
C MET A 1 36.59 -5.73 33.42
N ASP A 2 36.55 -6.98 32.98
CA ASP A 2 35.32 -7.62 32.55
C ASP A 2 34.91 -8.66 33.60
N TYR A 3 33.61 -8.90 33.74
CA TYR A 3 33.04 -9.76 34.78
C TYR A 3 32.13 -10.81 34.15
N THR A 4 32.13 -12.01 34.71
CA THR A 4 31.07 -13.00 34.46
C THR A 4 29.89 -12.68 35.38
N LEU A 5 28.69 -13.21 35.10
CA LEU A 5 27.55 -13.00 35.99
C LEU A 5 27.79 -13.53 37.42
N SER A 6 28.62 -14.57 37.57
CA SER A 6 28.94 -15.17 38.86
C SER A 6 29.93 -14.35 39.70
N ASN A 7 30.76 -13.50 39.09
CA ASN A 7 31.77 -12.71 39.79
C ASN A 7 31.56 -11.19 39.69
N ALA A 8 30.49 -10.75 39.03
CA ALA A 8 30.18 -9.34 38.88
C ALA A 8 29.79 -8.70 40.24
N PRO A 9 30.26 -7.47 40.52
CA PRO A 9 29.81 -6.72 41.68
C PRO A 9 28.29 -6.50 41.69
N GLU A 10 27.68 -6.37 42.88
CA GLU A 10 26.22 -6.21 43.03
C GLU A 10 25.65 -5.01 42.25
N TYR A 11 26.42 -3.92 42.13
CA TYR A 11 26.00 -2.75 41.37
C TYR A 11 25.91 -3.06 39.86
N VAL A 12 26.80 -3.90 39.32
CA VAL A 12 26.75 -4.35 37.92
C VAL A 12 25.52 -5.23 37.69
N ILE A 13 25.25 -6.17 38.60
CA ILE A 13 24.04 -7.02 38.54
C ILE A 13 22.77 -6.17 38.60
N THR A 14 22.74 -5.15 39.46
CA THR A 14 21.62 -4.21 39.58
C THR A 14 21.43 -3.41 38.28
N ASN A 15 22.52 -2.95 37.67
CA ASN A 15 22.48 -2.26 36.39
C ASN A 15 21.95 -3.17 35.27
N ILE A 16 22.41 -4.42 35.18
CA ILE A 16 21.90 -5.41 34.21
C ILE A 16 20.39 -5.62 34.35
N ARG A 17 19.90 -5.86 35.58
CA ARG A 17 18.45 -5.98 35.86
C ARG A 17 17.68 -4.73 35.44
N THR A 18 18.28 -3.55 35.62
CA THR A 18 17.70 -2.27 35.19
C THR A 18 17.61 -2.19 33.68
N VAL A 19 18.67 -2.55 32.95
CA VAL A 19 18.68 -2.56 31.47
C VAL A 19 17.67 -3.55 30.92
N ILE A 20 17.56 -4.76 31.48
CA ILE A 20 16.55 -5.76 31.08
C ILE A 20 15.14 -5.19 31.27
N ARG A 21 14.86 -4.59 32.42
CA ARG A 21 13.55 -3.96 32.69
C ARG A 21 13.27 -2.83 31.70
N LEU A 22 14.26 -1.97 31.44
CA LEU A 22 14.14 -0.89 30.47
C LEU A 22 13.89 -1.44 29.07
N TRP A 23 14.61 -2.49 28.65
CA TRP A 23 14.45 -3.12 27.34
C TRP A 23 12.99 -3.50 27.08
N THR A 24 12.37 -4.27 27.96
CA THR A 24 10.97 -4.70 27.82
C THR A 24 10.00 -3.52 27.84
N GLN A 25 10.24 -2.51 28.69
CA GLN A 25 9.41 -1.30 28.77
C GLN A 25 9.50 -0.46 27.49
N ARG A 26 10.73 -0.16 27.04
CA ARG A 26 11.00 0.65 25.86
C ARG A 26 10.55 -0.06 24.59
N PHE A 27 10.79 -1.36 24.45
CA PHE A 27 10.28 -2.16 23.33
C PHE A 27 8.75 -2.05 23.18
N ASN A 28 8.02 -2.21 24.29
CA ASN A 28 6.56 -2.11 24.28
C ASN A 28 6.08 -0.71 23.91
N LEU A 29 6.74 0.34 24.41
CA LEU A 29 6.42 1.72 24.07
C LEU A 29 6.73 2.04 22.59
N ILE A 30 7.85 1.52 22.03
CA ILE A 30 8.22 1.68 20.61
C ILE A 30 7.15 1.03 19.72
N ASN A 31 6.73 -0.19 20.06
CA ASN A 31 5.76 -0.95 19.26
C ASN A 31 4.34 -0.39 19.31
N LYS A 32 3.92 0.22 20.44
CA LYS A 32 2.56 0.75 20.59
C LYS A 32 2.36 2.15 19.98
N PHE A 33 3.40 2.75 19.38
CA PHE A 33 3.39 4.14 18.93
C PHE A 33 2.92 5.13 20.03
N GLU A 34 3.08 4.78 21.32
CA GLU A 34 2.66 5.64 22.43
C GLU A 34 3.65 6.82 22.58
N ILE A 35 3.11 8.03 22.43
CA ILE A 35 3.80 9.29 22.12
C ILE A 35 4.64 9.82 23.30
N GLY A 36 5.84 10.35 22.99
CA GLY A 36 6.46 11.42 23.79
C GLY A 36 7.99 11.43 23.90
N THR A 37 8.64 10.28 23.84
CA THR A 37 10.11 10.17 24.00
C THR A 37 10.86 9.85 22.70
N TYR A 38 10.18 9.27 21.71
CA TYR A 38 10.76 8.84 20.42
C TYR A 38 11.12 9.96 19.45
N SER A 39 10.45 11.10 19.54
CA SER A 39 10.72 12.30 18.72
C SER A 39 12.12 12.89 18.92
N ARG A 40 12.96 12.22 19.72
CA ARG A 40 14.33 12.62 20.06
C ARG A 40 15.40 11.67 19.53
N HIS A 41 15.05 10.53 18.91
CA HIS A 41 16.06 9.60 18.39
C HIS A 41 16.44 9.90 16.94
N LEU A 42 17.75 9.89 16.63
CA LEU A 42 18.27 10.35 15.33
C LEU A 42 17.68 9.58 14.14
N LEU A 43 17.58 8.25 14.23
CA LEU A 43 16.98 7.41 13.17
C LEU A 43 15.51 7.75 12.85
N LEU A 44 14.77 8.27 13.82
CA LEU A 44 13.37 8.69 13.61
C LEU A 44 13.31 10.10 13.07
N ILE A 45 14.13 11.01 13.63
CA ILE A 45 14.28 12.39 13.15
C ILE A 45 14.67 12.42 11.66
N ILE A 46 15.60 11.55 11.24
CA ILE A 46 16.02 11.41 9.84
C ILE A 46 14.85 10.96 8.96
N SER A 47 14.08 9.98 9.42
CA SER A 47 12.91 9.46 8.71
C SER A 47 11.85 10.54 8.52
N ASP A 48 11.52 11.27 9.58
CA ASP A 48 10.52 12.34 9.57
C ASP A 48 10.97 13.50 8.67
N LEU A 49 12.25 13.88 8.73
CA LEU A 49 12.80 14.92 7.87
C LEU A 49 12.78 14.52 6.40
N TYR A 50 13.10 13.25 6.09
CA TYR A 50 13.02 12.74 4.73
C TYR A 50 11.58 12.80 4.19
N GLU A 51 10.60 12.38 4.99
CA GLU A 51 9.17 12.44 4.66
C GLU A 51 8.71 13.88 4.42
N GLU A 52 9.06 14.83 5.30
CA GLU A 52 8.72 16.25 5.14
C GLU A 52 9.32 16.84 3.86
N ILE A 53 10.57 16.51 3.52
CA ILE A 53 11.21 17.02 2.31
C ILE A 53 10.66 16.37 1.05
N LYS A 54 10.33 15.08 1.08
CA LYS A 54 9.86 14.33 -0.10
C LYS A 54 8.38 14.58 -0.38
N ASN A 55 7.54 14.53 0.65
CA ASN A 55 6.09 14.54 0.51
C ASN A 55 5.47 15.93 0.77
N ASN A 56 6.12 16.78 1.57
CA ASN A 56 5.62 18.12 1.93
C ASN A 56 6.51 19.27 1.43
N LYS A 57 7.38 19.03 0.44
CA LYS A 57 8.45 19.95 0.00
C LYS A 57 8.04 21.43 -0.08
N LYS A 58 6.92 21.74 -0.73
CA LYS A 58 6.46 23.13 -0.91
C LYS A 58 6.14 23.82 0.43
N PHE A 59 5.49 23.11 1.35
CA PHE A 59 5.14 23.62 2.67
C PHE A 59 6.36 23.65 3.58
N PHE A 60 7.16 22.59 3.59
CA PHE A 60 8.38 22.53 4.40
C PHE A 60 9.39 23.62 4.01
N ASN A 61 9.51 23.93 2.72
CA ASN A 61 10.39 25.00 2.24
C ASN A 61 10.04 26.38 2.80
N SER A 62 8.77 26.67 3.07
CA SER A 62 8.32 27.93 3.67
C SER A 62 8.12 27.85 5.19
N ASN A 63 8.11 26.64 5.77
CA ASN A 63 7.89 26.41 7.20
C ASN A 63 9.18 26.61 8.03
N GLN A 64 9.40 27.85 8.47
CA GLN A 64 10.54 28.21 9.31
C GLN A 64 10.60 27.46 10.64
N TYR A 65 9.44 27.22 11.27
CA TYR A 65 9.36 26.51 12.54
C TYR A 65 9.76 25.04 12.40
N GLY A 66 9.29 24.37 11.33
CA GLY A 66 9.65 22.98 11.04
C GLY A 66 11.15 22.82 10.82
N LYS A 67 11.76 23.67 10.00
CA LYS A 67 13.22 23.65 9.78
C LYS A 67 14.01 23.86 11.07
N LYS A 68 13.62 24.85 11.88
CA LYS A 68 14.25 25.14 13.18
C LYS A 68 14.10 23.98 14.16
N PHE A 69 12.95 23.30 14.15
CA PHE A 69 12.75 22.09 14.96
C PHE A 69 13.78 21.02 14.62
N PHE A 70 13.91 20.64 13.34
CA PHE A 70 14.89 19.64 12.91
C PHE A 70 16.34 20.09 13.15
N GLU A 71 16.64 21.37 12.92
CA GLU A 71 17.96 21.95 13.18
C GLU A 71 18.37 21.77 14.66
N ILE A 72 17.45 22.05 15.60
CA ILE A 72 17.68 21.90 17.04
C ILE A 72 17.86 20.41 17.39
N GLN A 73 17.01 19.53 16.87
CA GLN A 73 17.12 18.10 17.17
C GLN A 73 18.45 17.52 16.68
N ILE A 74 18.83 17.79 15.43
CA ILE A 74 20.09 17.34 14.83
C ILE A 74 21.29 17.94 15.55
N SER A 75 21.21 19.21 15.96
CA SER A 75 22.29 19.88 16.70
C SER A 75 22.67 19.15 18.01
N SER A 76 21.73 18.43 18.63
CA SER A 76 22.03 17.65 19.85
C SER A 76 22.94 16.44 19.60
N TYR A 77 23.12 16.05 18.34
CA TYR A 77 24.02 14.98 17.89
C TYR A 77 25.32 15.52 17.27
N CYS A 78 25.42 16.83 17.06
CA CYS A 78 26.61 17.49 16.54
C CYS A 78 27.55 17.96 17.66
N GLY A 79 28.84 18.11 17.36
CA GLY A 79 29.82 18.67 18.29
C GLY A 79 29.56 20.16 18.59
N SER A 80 28.92 20.48 19.73
CA SER A 80 28.72 21.87 20.19
C SER A 80 29.69 22.28 21.31
N LYS A 81 29.93 23.58 21.47
CA LYS A 81 30.95 24.15 22.38
C LYS A 81 30.57 24.12 23.87
N ASN A 82 29.31 23.88 24.23
CA ASN A 82 28.86 23.87 25.64
C ASN A 82 28.66 22.44 26.14
N LYS A 83 29.75 21.87 26.69
CA LYS A 83 29.82 20.49 27.20
C LYS A 83 29.37 20.42 28.66
N THR A 84 28.07 20.28 28.91
CA THR A 84 27.58 20.19 30.30
C THR A 84 26.77 18.93 30.62
N ILE A 85 26.36 18.11 29.64
CA ILE A 85 25.46 16.95 29.88
C ILE A 85 26.12 15.64 29.41
N LYS A 86 26.17 14.62 30.29
CA LYS A 86 26.73 13.28 29.99
C LYS A 86 26.08 12.63 28.74
N LEU A 87 24.77 12.80 28.58
CA LEU A 87 24.00 12.25 27.46
C LEU A 87 24.45 12.81 26.10
N ASP A 88 24.75 14.11 26.02
CA ASP A 88 25.21 14.73 24.77
C ASP A 88 26.58 14.19 24.34
N ASN A 89 27.47 13.92 25.31
CA ASN A 89 28.75 13.28 25.02
C ASN A 89 28.56 11.86 24.48
N LEU A 90 27.58 11.12 25.01
CA LEU A 90 27.30 9.76 24.58
C LEU A 90 26.70 9.73 23.17
N LYS A 91 25.73 10.61 22.88
CA LYS A 91 25.20 10.83 21.53
C LYS A 91 26.31 11.10 20.53
N GLN A 92 27.22 12.04 20.85
CA GLN A 92 28.34 12.39 19.98
C GLN A 92 29.30 11.22 19.75
N LYS A 93 29.62 10.44 20.80
CA LYS A 93 30.46 9.25 20.65
C LYS A 93 29.85 8.27 19.65
N TRP A 94 28.54 8.02 19.76
CA TRP A 94 27.83 7.14 18.83
C TRP A 94 27.76 7.71 17.40
N THR A 95 27.53 9.02 17.24
CA THR A 95 27.37 9.67 15.92
C THR A 95 28.66 10.24 15.33
N THR A 96 29.83 9.87 15.86
CA THR A 96 31.11 10.50 15.46
C THR A 96 31.38 10.38 13.96
N GLU A 97 31.05 9.24 13.34
CA GLU A 97 31.30 8.95 11.92
C GLU A 97 30.37 9.69 10.94
N VAL A 98 29.26 10.22 11.44
CA VAL A 98 28.25 10.96 10.66
C VAL A 98 28.15 12.43 11.05
N ASN A 99 28.98 12.89 11.99
CA ASN A 99 28.93 14.24 12.54
C ASN A 99 29.12 15.32 11.47
N GLN A 100 29.89 15.03 10.41
CA GLN A 100 30.07 15.96 9.29
C GLN A 100 28.78 16.10 8.47
N GLU A 101 28.15 14.99 8.09
CA GLU A 101 26.89 14.97 7.35
C GLU A 101 25.76 15.63 8.15
N LEU A 102 25.67 15.34 9.45
CA LEU A 102 24.72 16.02 10.35
C LEU A 102 24.96 17.53 10.41
N SER A 103 26.22 17.96 10.37
CA SER A 103 26.58 19.38 10.33
C SER A 103 26.18 20.04 9.00
N PHE A 104 26.28 19.33 7.88
CA PHE A 104 25.80 19.80 6.57
C PHE A 104 24.28 19.87 6.50
N ILE A 105 23.57 18.89 7.06
CA ILE A 105 22.11 18.93 7.16
C ILE A 105 21.69 20.13 8.01
N LYS A 106 22.38 20.36 9.13
CA LYS A 106 22.14 21.55 9.96
C LYS A 106 22.37 22.85 9.19
N GLU A 107 23.45 22.95 8.41
CA GLU A 107 23.72 24.10 7.54
C GLU A 107 22.56 24.35 6.57
N ALA A 108 22.09 23.29 5.88
CA ALA A 108 20.99 23.36 4.93
C ALA A 108 19.63 23.72 5.57
N LEU A 109 19.42 23.38 6.84
CA LEU A 109 18.21 23.75 7.60
C LEU A 109 18.27 25.16 8.20
N SER A 110 19.48 25.71 8.37
CA SER A 110 19.68 26.99 9.04
C SER A 110 19.14 28.16 8.21
N HIS A 111 18.58 29.15 8.91
CA HIS A 111 17.99 30.34 8.28
C HIS A 111 19.02 31.39 7.89
N ASP A 112 20.20 31.34 8.49
CA ASP A 112 21.34 32.18 8.14
C ASP A 112 22.00 31.63 6.88
N ASN A 113 21.30 31.68 5.76
CA ASN A 113 21.92 31.67 4.44
C ASN A 113 22.78 32.94 4.33
N LYS A 114 23.91 32.95 5.04
CA LYS A 114 25.04 33.75 4.65
C LYS A 114 25.31 33.37 3.21
N VAL A 115 25.34 34.38 2.34
CA VAL A 115 25.79 34.27 0.96
C VAL A 115 27.08 33.45 0.96
N GLY A 116 27.01 32.15 0.62
CA GLY A 116 28.12 31.21 0.76
C GLY A 116 27.83 29.84 1.42
N GLY A 117 26.60 29.53 1.87
CA GLY A 117 26.24 28.17 2.28
C GLY A 117 26.42 27.17 1.13
N LYS A 118 27.11 26.06 1.37
CA LYS A 118 27.48 25.09 0.31
C LYS A 118 26.38 24.06 0.02
N PHE A 119 25.41 23.90 0.92
CA PHE A 119 24.38 22.87 0.85
C PHE A 119 22.97 23.47 1.00
N GLY A 120 22.04 23.01 0.16
CA GLY A 120 20.62 23.39 0.14
C GLY A 120 19.70 22.27 0.62
N LEU A 121 18.40 22.54 0.67
CA LEU A 121 17.38 21.56 1.08
C LEU A 121 17.31 20.36 0.12
N GLU A 122 17.67 20.58 -1.13
CA GLU A 122 17.81 19.57 -2.18
C GLU A 122 18.91 18.54 -1.92
N ASP A 123 19.93 18.88 -1.13
CA ASP A 123 21.05 17.98 -0.80
C ASP A 123 20.74 17.09 0.40
N ILE A 124 19.78 17.49 1.25
CA ILE A 124 19.43 16.77 2.48
C ILE A 124 19.06 15.31 2.22
N PRO A 125 18.26 14.93 1.20
CA PRO A 125 17.93 13.51 0.97
C PRO A 125 19.16 12.62 0.78
N LEU A 126 20.19 13.09 0.07
CA LEU A 126 21.44 12.36 -0.12
C LEU A 126 22.23 12.27 1.19
N LEU A 127 22.32 13.38 1.93
CA LEU A 127 22.99 13.40 3.23
C LEU A 127 22.32 12.47 4.24
N LEU A 128 20.98 12.45 4.28
CA LEU A 128 20.21 11.54 5.14
C LEU A 128 20.47 10.08 4.79
N GLN A 129 20.57 9.75 3.49
CA GLN A 129 20.92 8.41 3.06
C GLN A 129 22.32 8.01 3.56
N CYS A 130 23.33 8.88 3.39
CA CYS A 130 24.69 8.62 3.90
C CYS A 130 24.71 8.41 5.42
N VAL A 131 23.93 9.20 6.16
CA VAL A 131 23.82 9.06 7.61
C VAL A 131 23.13 7.74 7.99
N GLU A 132 22.02 7.39 7.33
CA GLU A 132 21.28 6.16 7.59
C GLU A 132 22.15 4.92 7.32
N GLU A 133 22.87 4.89 6.20
CA GLU A 133 23.78 3.79 5.84
C GLU A 133 24.88 3.58 6.90
N LYS A 134 25.47 4.67 7.41
CA LYS A 134 26.51 4.59 8.45
C LYS A 134 25.95 4.24 9.82
N ILE A 135 24.82 4.81 10.22
CA ILE A 135 24.21 4.55 11.53
C ILE A 135 23.63 3.12 11.60
N THR A 136 23.11 2.58 10.51
CA THR A 136 22.60 1.20 10.46
C THR A 136 23.69 0.17 10.18
N SER A 137 24.96 0.58 10.18
CA SER A 137 26.08 -0.33 10.03
C SER A 137 26.29 -1.20 11.28
N THR A 138 26.91 -2.36 11.07
CA THR A 138 27.36 -3.24 12.16
C THR A 138 28.31 -2.53 13.13
N ASP A 139 29.17 -1.64 12.63
CA ASP A 139 30.15 -0.91 13.45
C ASP A 139 29.44 0.10 14.38
N SER A 140 28.36 0.72 13.90
CA SER A 140 27.55 1.62 14.73
C SER A 140 26.80 0.86 15.83
N LEU A 141 26.28 -0.34 15.53
CA LEU A 141 25.69 -1.20 16.55
C LEU A 141 26.73 -1.64 17.59
N GLU A 142 27.91 -2.08 17.15
CA GLU A 142 29.00 -2.47 18.04
C GLU A 142 29.40 -1.31 18.97
N THR A 143 29.46 -0.09 18.43
CA THR A 143 29.71 1.12 19.22
C THR A 143 28.62 1.33 20.28
N ALA A 144 27.34 1.17 19.93
CA ALA A 144 26.24 1.29 20.88
C ALA A 144 26.28 0.20 21.97
N ILE A 145 26.58 -1.06 21.60
CA ILE A 145 26.75 -2.18 22.53
C ILE A 145 27.92 -1.91 23.49
N GLN A 146 29.05 -1.42 22.98
CA GLN A 146 30.23 -1.10 23.77
C GLN A 146 29.93 0.03 24.77
N LEU A 147 29.22 1.08 24.34
CA LEU A 147 28.79 2.17 25.22
C LEU A 147 27.80 1.67 26.30
N LEU A 148 26.94 0.71 25.97
CA LEU A 148 26.04 0.07 26.95
C LEU A 148 26.82 -0.74 27.98
N ALA A 149 27.77 -1.56 27.54
CA ALA A 149 28.64 -2.31 28.44
C ALA A 149 29.43 -1.37 29.37
N ASP A 150 30.00 -0.29 28.84
CA ASP A 150 30.73 0.70 29.63
C ASP A 150 29.82 1.37 30.67
N THR A 151 28.59 1.71 30.29
CA THR A 151 27.61 2.34 31.18
C THR A 151 27.13 1.37 32.28
N ILE A 152 26.96 0.08 31.97
CA ILE A 152 26.60 -0.96 32.96
C ILE A 152 27.68 -1.12 34.05
N PHE A 153 28.95 -0.91 33.69
CA PHE A 153 30.06 -0.98 34.64
C PHE A 153 30.30 0.30 35.45
N GLU A 154 29.57 1.38 35.20
CA GLU A 154 29.58 2.55 36.08
C GLU A 154 28.91 2.25 37.43
N GLU A 155 29.44 2.78 38.53
CA GLU A 155 28.81 2.60 39.86
C GLU A 155 27.45 3.30 39.97
N GLN A 156 27.27 4.42 39.24
CA GLN A 156 26.06 5.23 39.25
C GLN A 156 25.69 5.70 37.82
N PRO A 157 25.23 4.79 36.96
CA PRO A 157 24.70 5.17 35.66
C PRO A 157 23.39 5.93 35.86
N THR A 158 23.16 6.97 35.07
CA THR A 158 21.85 7.64 35.06
C THR A 158 20.89 6.88 34.16
N ILE A 159 19.63 6.79 34.56
CA ILE A 159 18.60 6.04 33.84
C ILE A 159 18.47 6.55 32.40
N GLU A 160 18.60 7.86 32.19
CA GLU A 160 18.50 8.49 30.86
C GLU A 160 19.57 8.01 29.88
N LEU A 161 20.76 7.63 30.36
CA LEU A 161 21.84 7.09 29.51
C LEU A 161 21.52 5.66 29.07
N LEU A 162 21.05 4.84 30.01
CA LEU A 162 20.63 3.47 29.74
C LEU A 162 19.43 3.43 28.79
N GLU A 163 18.43 4.28 29.03
CA GLU A 163 17.26 4.44 28.15
C GLU A 163 17.68 4.80 26.72
N PHE A 164 18.58 5.78 26.57
CA PHE A 164 19.07 6.19 25.25
C PHE A 164 19.72 5.03 24.49
N LEU A 165 20.60 4.27 25.14
CA LEU A 165 21.31 3.15 24.50
C LEU A 165 20.38 1.98 24.18
N VAL A 166 19.45 1.66 25.08
CA VAL A 166 18.42 0.64 24.86
C VAL A 166 17.55 1.02 23.66
N ASP A 167 17.06 2.26 23.60
CA ASP A 167 16.30 2.78 22.47
C ASP A 167 17.11 2.70 21.17
N THR A 168 18.39 3.08 21.22
CA THR A 168 19.29 3.05 20.07
C THR A 168 19.41 1.64 19.50
N ILE A 169 19.69 0.65 20.35
CA ILE A 169 19.86 -0.74 19.93
C ILE A 169 18.53 -1.29 19.40
N ILE A 170 17.40 -1.10 20.10
CA ILE A 170 16.10 -1.58 19.64
C ILE A 170 15.76 -0.98 18.26
N LEU A 171 16.00 0.31 18.05
CA LEU A 171 15.73 0.98 16.77
C LEU A 171 16.65 0.48 15.66
N LEU A 172 17.91 0.16 15.95
CA LEU A 172 18.82 -0.45 14.97
C LEU A 172 18.33 -1.83 14.54
N PHE A 173 17.94 -2.69 15.49
CA PHE A 173 17.35 -4.01 15.19
C PHE A 173 16.06 -3.87 14.38
N ASN A 174 15.15 -2.96 14.76
CA ASN A 174 13.93 -2.70 14.01
C ASN A 174 14.21 -2.23 12.57
N ARG A 175 15.24 -1.39 12.36
CA ARG A 175 15.66 -0.94 11.02
C ARG A 175 16.16 -2.07 10.14
N GLN A 176 16.75 -3.11 10.73
CA GLN A 176 17.16 -4.33 10.02
C GLN A 176 16.01 -5.35 9.85
N GLY A 177 14.83 -5.07 10.39
CA GLY A 177 13.70 -6.00 10.38
C GLY A 177 13.78 -7.08 11.45
N LEU A 178 14.54 -6.89 12.53
CA LEU A 178 14.50 -7.75 13.70
C LEU A 178 13.53 -7.17 14.74
N LEU A 179 12.24 -7.48 14.59
CA LEU A 179 11.12 -7.03 15.41
C LEU A 179 10.83 -7.95 16.60
N ALA A 180 11.21 -9.23 16.54
CA ALA A 180 10.96 -10.24 17.58
C ALA A 180 12.01 -10.21 18.71
N ILE A 181 12.39 -9.03 19.19
CA ILE A 181 13.51 -8.85 20.13
C ILE A 181 13.08 -8.56 21.58
N GLU A 182 11.79 -8.63 21.90
CA GLU A 182 11.24 -8.28 23.24
C GLU A 182 12.02 -8.92 24.39
N ARG A 183 12.29 -10.22 24.27
CA ARG A 183 12.97 -11.01 25.30
C ARG A 183 14.44 -11.29 24.98
N LEU A 184 14.99 -10.65 23.93
CA LEU A 184 16.32 -10.95 23.45
C LEU A 184 17.38 -10.72 24.53
N LEU A 185 17.29 -9.59 25.22
CA LEU A 185 18.23 -9.24 26.28
C LEU A 185 18.07 -10.12 27.53
N GLU A 186 16.83 -10.49 27.88
CA GLU A 186 16.55 -11.47 28.93
C GLU A 186 17.26 -12.80 28.64
N TYR A 187 17.20 -13.26 27.38
CA TYR A 187 17.83 -14.52 26.98
C TYR A 187 19.37 -14.47 27.05
N GLN A 188 19.99 -13.33 26.72
CA GLN A 188 21.45 -13.20 26.80
C GLN A 188 21.97 -13.17 28.24
N PHE A 189 21.13 -12.72 29.18
CA PHE A 189 21.44 -12.67 30.62
C PHE A 189 20.76 -13.77 31.44
N GLU A 190 20.24 -14.81 30.78
CA GLU A 190 19.69 -16.00 31.44
C GLU A 190 20.78 -16.64 32.32
N MET A 191 20.40 -16.98 33.55
CA MET A 191 21.23 -17.76 34.46
C MET A 191 20.93 -19.25 34.26
N VAL A 192 21.92 -20.11 34.46
CA VAL A 192 21.73 -21.56 34.28
C VAL A 192 20.62 -22.10 35.21
N GLU A 193 20.50 -21.54 36.40
CA GLU A 193 19.46 -21.83 37.38
C GLU A 193 18.02 -21.62 36.84
N ASP A 194 17.83 -20.67 35.93
CA ASP A 194 16.53 -20.39 35.31
C ASP A 194 16.08 -21.52 34.37
N ILE A 195 17.04 -22.27 33.82
CA ILE A 195 16.78 -23.40 32.90
C ILE A 195 16.32 -24.62 33.69
N TYR A 196 16.93 -24.87 34.86
CA TYR A 196 16.64 -26.03 35.70
C TYR A 196 15.24 -25.99 36.34
N ASN A 197 14.68 -24.80 36.57
CA ASN A 197 13.39 -24.63 37.21
C ASN A 197 12.18 -24.88 36.28
N ASN A 198 12.38 -25.14 34.99
CA ASN A 198 11.28 -25.31 34.01
C ASN A 198 10.64 -26.71 33.96
N GLY A 199 11.03 -27.66 34.83
CA GLY A 199 10.25 -28.87 35.16
C GLY A 199 10.06 -29.93 34.06
N GLU A 200 10.39 -29.64 32.81
CA GLU A 200 10.34 -30.57 31.69
C GLU A 200 11.75 -31.14 31.49
N GLY A 201 11.92 -32.47 31.42
CA GLY A 201 13.23 -33.16 31.35
C GLY A 201 14.08 -32.91 30.10
N LYS A 202 14.01 -31.70 29.51
CA LYS A 202 14.81 -31.17 28.42
C LYS A 202 15.24 -29.74 28.77
N LEU A 203 16.56 -29.49 28.72
CA LEU A 203 17.14 -28.17 28.91
C LEU A 203 17.10 -27.41 27.58
N TYR A 204 16.56 -26.19 27.58
CA TYR A 204 16.46 -25.33 26.40
C TYR A 204 17.19 -24.01 26.67
N PRO A 205 18.53 -23.97 26.53
CA PRO A 205 19.27 -22.73 26.72
C PRO A 205 18.85 -21.71 25.65
N LYS A 206 18.59 -20.47 26.08
CA LYS A 206 18.16 -19.40 25.17
C LYS A 206 19.26 -18.41 24.83
N ILE A 207 20.37 -18.45 25.58
CA ILE A 207 21.56 -17.67 25.26
C ILE A 207 22.10 -18.07 23.89
N TRP A 208 22.63 -17.09 23.17
CA TRP A 208 23.22 -17.33 21.88
C TRP A 208 24.48 -18.21 21.99
N GLY A 209 24.71 -19.04 20.97
CA GLY A 209 25.87 -19.94 20.88
C GLY A 209 25.81 -21.19 21.77
N ALA A 210 24.83 -21.34 22.67
CA ALA A 210 24.69 -22.54 23.47
C ALA A 210 24.40 -23.78 22.60
N SER A 211 25.11 -24.87 22.89
CA SER A 211 24.97 -26.14 22.16
C SER A 211 23.61 -26.78 22.46
N ARG A 212 23.11 -27.62 21.54
CA ARG A 212 21.91 -28.46 21.75
C ARG A 212 22.30 -29.78 22.41
N GLN A 213 21.39 -30.38 23.18
CA GLN A 213 21.62 -31.64 23.90
C GLN A 213 22.15 -32.78 23.00
N ASN A 214 21.68 -32.88 21.74
CA ASN A 214 22.18 -33.79 20.69
C ASN A 214 22.61 -35.18 21.20
N GLY A 215 21.70 -35.90 21.85
CA GLY A 215 21.93 -37.29 22.28
C GLY A 215 22.81 -37.48 23.53
N LYS A 216 23.28 -36.39 24.16
CA LYS A 216 23.99 -36.42 25.44
C LYS A 216 23.05 -36.74 26.59
N SER A 217 23.58 -37.39 27.64
CA SER A 217 22.84 -37.53 28.89
C SER A 217 22.56 -36.14 29.49
N ILE A 218 21.50 -36.04 30.32
CA ILE A 218 21.14 -34.76 30.95
C ILE A 218 22.32 -34.25 31.79
N GLU A 219 22.97 -35.10 32.57
CA GLU A 219 24.11 -34.71 33.43
C GLU A 219 25.32 -34.19 32.65
N GLU A 220 25.67 -34.82 31.52
CA GLU A 220 26.76 -34.36 30.65
C GLU A 220 26.43 -33.01 30.01
N TYR A 221 25.18 -32.85 29.55
CA TYR A 221 24.74 -31.61 28.91
C TYR A 221 24.62 -30.45 29.91
N THR A 222 24.14 -30.72 31.13
CA THR A 222 24.14 -29.78 32.27
C THR A 222 25.55 -29.22 32.52
N LYS A 223 26.56 -30.09 32.67
CA LYS A 223 27.94 -29.65 32.93
C LYS A 223 28.52 -28.81 31.79
N GLU A 224 28.19 -29.15 30.55
CA GLU A 224 28.61 -28.38 29.38
C GLU A 224 27.96 -26.99 29.36
N LEU A 225 26.67 -26.90 29.69
CA LEU A 225 25.96 -25.62 29.80
C LEU A 225 26.49 -24.78 30.95
N ASP A 226 26.75 -25.37 32.13
CA ASP A 226 27.36 -24.69 33.26
C ASP A 226 28.70 -24.07 32.86
N LEU A 227 29.59 -24.87 32.25
CA LEU A 227 30.89 -24.42 31.79
C LEU A 227 30.77 -23.32 30.72
N TYR A 228 29.82 -23.44 29.80
CA TYR A 228 29.57 -22.42 28.79
C TYR A 228 29.14 -21.10 29.43
N TYR A 229 28.15 -21.12 30.33
CA TYR A 229 27.61 -19.93 30.96
C TYR A 229 28.59 -19.24 31.92
N GLU A 230 29.41 -20.01 32.64
CA GLU A 230 30.44 -19.51 33.56
C GLU A 230 31.58 -18.80 32.84
N ASN A 231 31.91 -19.22 31.61
CA ASN A 231 32.98 -18.61 30.82
C ASN A 231 32.57 -17.32 30.11
N LEU A 232 31.27 -17.01 30.03
CA LEU A 232 30.77 -15.83 29.31
C LEU A 232 30.78 -14.60 30.19
N THR A 233 31.51 -13.57 29.77
CA THR A 233 31.47 -12.27 30.43
C THR A 233 30.19 -11.50 30.10
N VAL A 234 29.91 -10.45 30.87
CA VAL A 234 28.83 -9.50 30.58
C VAL A 234 29.02 -8.85 29.21
N ARG A 235 30.26 -8.55 28.79
CA ARG A 235 30.52 -8.03 27.45
C ARG A 235 30.29 -9.09 26.37
N ASP A 236 30.74 -10.32 26.56
CA ASP A 236 30.52 -11.40 25.59
C ASP A 236 29.02 -11.59 25.33
N ARG A 237 28.23 -11.61 26.41
CA ARG A 237 26.77 -11.71 26.34
C ARG A 237 26.11 -10.56 25.59
N LEU A 238 26.61 -9.34 25.75
CA LEU A 238 26.14 -8.18 25.00
C LEU A 238 26.61 -8.20 23.54
N LEU A 239 27.82 -8.70 23.27
CA LEU A 239 28.36 -8.83 21.92
C LEU A 239 27.60 -9.87 21.08
N PHE A 240 26.92 -10.83 21.69
CA PHE A 240 25.99 -11.70 20.96
C PHE A 240 24.87 -10.92 20.26
N LEU A 241 24.49 -9.73 20.74
CA LEU A 241 23.55 -8.87 20.01
C LEU A 241 24.10 -8.50 18.62
N LYS A 242 25.40 -8.28 18.48
CA LYS A 242 26.04 -8.04 17.18
C LYS A 242 25.96 -9.28 16.29
N GLU A 243 26.22 -10.47 16.84
CA GLU A 243 26.12 -11.71 16.06
C GLU A 243 24.69 -11.97 15.56
N ILE A 244 23.70 -11.72 16.43
CA ILE A 244 22.28 -11.85 16.08
C ILE A 244 21.89 -10.83 15.00
N TYR A 245 22.38 -9.59 15.13
CA TYR A 245 22.20 -8.55 14.13
C TYR A 245 22.84 -8.92 12.78
N CYS A 246 24.04 -9.50 12.78
CA CYS A 246 24.74 -9.90 11.56
C CYS A 246 24.22 -11.18 10.92
N ARG A 247 23.16 -11.81 11.45
CA ARG A 247 22.62 -13.05 10.89
C ARG A 247 22.17 -12.82 9.45
N GLU A 248 22.61 -13.71 8.55
CA GLU A 248 22.23 -13.65 7.15
C GLU A 248 20.71 -13.75 7.00
N HIS A 249 20.14 -12.93 6.12
CA HIS A 249 18.71 -12.98 5.86
C HIS A 249 18.36 -14.27 5.14
N GLU A 250 17.51 -15.07 5.76
CA GLU A 250 17.02 -16.32 5.20
C GLU A 250 15.85 -16.02 4.24
N LYS A 251 15.70 -16.88 3.23
CA LYS A 251 14.61 -16.78 2.25
C LYS A 251 13.51 -17.75 2.65
N PHE A 252 12.30 -17.23 2.78
CA PHE A 252 11.13 -18.02 3.11
C PHE A 252 9.96 -17.70 2.17
N GLN A 253 9.08 -18.68 2.04
CA GLN A 253 7.75 -18.51 1.48
C GLN A 253 6.78 -18.30 2.64
N ILE A 254 6.11 -17.15 2.65
CA ILE A 254 5.02 -16.90 3.58
C ILE A 254 3.70 -17.07 2.86
N ILE A 255 2.89 -18.00 3.36
CA ILE A 255 1.65 -18.40 2.72
C ILE A 255 0.48 -17.88 3.51
N PHE A 256 -0.40 -17.14 2.86
CA PHE A 256 -1.66 -16.67 3.41
C PHE A 256 -2.82 -17.38 2.74
N ASN A 257 -3.88 -17.57 3.53
CA ASN A 257 -5.18 -17.94 2.98
C ASN A 257 -5.90 -16.70 2.43
N THR A 258 -6.70 -16.89 1.39
CA THR A 258 -7.57 -15.83 0.84
C THR A 258 -9.03 -16.27 0.83
N THR A 259 -9.92 -15.29 0.97
CA THR A 259 -11.36 -15.50 0.72
C THR A 259 -11.84 -14.51 -0.34
N GLY A 260 -12.89 -14.87 -1.09
CA GLY A 260 -13.42 -14.05 -2.19
C GLY A 260 -12.65 -14.19 -3.51
N LEU A 261 -11.69 -15.13 -3.59
CA LEU A 261 -10.92 -15.38 -4.81
C LEU A 261 -10.94 -16.88 -5.17
N LYS A 262 -11.35 -17.18 -6.39
CA LYS A 262 -11.27 -18.52 -6.99
C LYS A 262 -10.30 -18.48 -8.15
N LEU A 263 -9.44 -19.49 -8.24
CA LEU A 263 -8.43 -19.58 -9.30
C LEU A 263 -8.81 -20.62 -10.35
N VAL A 264 -8.69 -20.23 -11.62
CA VAL A 264 -8.72 -21.16 -12.77
C VAL A 264 -7.38 -21.85 -12.91
N SER A 265 -6.31 -21.07 -12.82
CA SER A 265 -4.91 -21.50 -12.91
C SER A 265 -4.06 -20.67 -11.96
N SER A 266 -2.98 -21.24 -11.45
CA SER A 266 -1.97 -20.50 -10.69
C SER A 266 -1.32 -19.41 -11.54
N PHE A 267 -0.95 -18.28 -10.95
CA PHE A 267 -0.19 -17.22 -11.61
C PHE A 267 0.65 -16.40 -10.62
N TYR A 268 1.60 -15.62 -11.15
CA TYR A 268 2.50 -14.78 -10.35
C TYR A 268 2.25 -13.29 -10.62
N ILE A 269 2.36 -12.48 -9.57
CA ILE A 269 2.51 -11.02 -9.63
C ILE A 269 3.81 -10.69 -8.89
N GLY A 270 4.92 -10.60 -9.63
CA GLY A 270 6.25 -10.48 -9.03
C GLY A 270 6.56 -11.67 -8.14
N ASP A 271 6.95 -11.40 -6.88
CA ASP A 271 7.26 -12.42 -5.87
C ASP A 271 6.02 -13.00 -5.16
N VAL A 272 4.82 -12.61 -5.60
CA VAL A 272 3.53 -13.09 -5.07
C VAL A 272 2.94 -14.14 -5.99
N HIS A 273 2.73 -15.34 -5.47
CA HIS A 273 2.17 -16.49 -6.18
C HIS A 273 0.76 -16.80 -5.71
N PHE A 274 -0.19 -16.72 -6.63
CA PHE A 274 -1.57 -17.13 -6.42
C PHE A 274 -1.72 -18.57 -6.89
N TYR A 275 -2.15 -19.46 -6.00
CA TYR A 275 -2.27 -20.88 -6.32
C TYR A 275 -3.42 -21.53 -5.54
N ASN A 276 -3.97 -22.60 -6.10
CA ASN A 276 -4.89 -23.48 -5.40
C ASN A 276 -4.06 -24.62 -4.79
N PRO A 277 -4.00 -24.73 -3.45
CA PRO A 277 -3.12 -25.71 -2.83
C PRO A 277 -3.50 -27.14 -3.25
N VAL A 278 -4.80 -27.46 -3.35
CA VAL A 278 -5.30 -28.81 -3.71
C VAL A 278 -4.96 -29.19 -5.16
N LYS A 279 -5.13 -28.27 -6.11
CA LYS A 279 -4.90 -28.53 -7.54
C LYS A 279 -3.42 -28.44 -7.93
N ASP A 280 -2.71 -27.47 -7.36
CA ASP A 280 -1.35 -27.15 -7.80
C ASP A 280 -0.28 -27.91 -6.99
N GLY A 281 -0.62 -28.43 -5.80
CA GLY A 281 0.25 -29.31 -5.01
C GLY A 281 1.58 -28.68 -4.54
N LYS A 282 1.65 -27.36 -4.41
CA LYS A 282 2.87 -26.61 -4.07
C LYS A 282 2.90 -26.12 -2.61
N TYR A 283 4.11 -26.11 -2.03
CA TYR A 283 4.49 -25.58 -0.71
C TYR A 283 3.89 -26.25 0.54
N ILE A 284 2.65 -26.73 0.49
CA ILE A 284 1.96 -27.41 1.60
C ILE A 284 1.76 -28.89 1.22
N LYS A 285 2.16 -29.83 2.07
CA LYS A 285 1.94 -31.27 1.86
C LYS A 285 0.53 -31.70 2.30
N GLU A 286 -0.07 -32.69 1.63
CA GLU A 286 -1.43 -33.21 1.93
C GLU A 286 -1.70 -33.52 3.41
N ALA A 287 -0.70 -33.96 4.19
CA ALA A 287 -0.89 -34.25 5.62
C ALA A 287 -1.11 -32.99 6.49
N GLU A 288 -0.74 -31.81 5.99
CA GLU A 288 -0.83 -30.52 6.67
C GLU A 288 -2.05 -29.70 6.19
N PHE A 289 -2.81 -30.24 5.21
CA PHE A 289 -4.02 -29.64 4.63
C PHE A 289 -5.24 -29.59 5.53
N SER A 290 -5.28 -30.41 6.58
CA SER A 290 -6.43 -30.47 7.49
C SER A 290 -6.75 -29.13 8.14
N ASN A 291 -5.83 -28.16 8.10
CA ASN A 291 -6.03 -26.78 8.58
C ASN A 291 -6.45 -25.76 7.49
N PHE A 292 -6.56 -26.18 6.21
CA PHE A 292 -6.84 -25.35 5.03
C PHE A 292 -8.05 -25.83 4.21
N GLU A 293 -8.85 -26.76 4.75
CA GLU A 293 -9.83 -27.61 4.01
C GLU A 293 -10.88 -26.87 3.15
N ASP A 294 -11.04 -25.54 3.26
CA ASP A 294 -12.02 -24.76 2.49
C ASP A 294 -11.42 -23.69 1.55
N SER A 295 -10.10 -23.65 1.39
CA SER A 295 -9.42 -22.58 0.66
C SER A 295 -9.28 -22.84 -0.84
N GLU A 296 -10.14 -22.20 -1.64
CA GLU A 296 -10.04 -22.27 -3.11
C GLU A 296 -8.80 -21.53 -3.69
N CYS A 297 -8.15 -20.68 -2.88
CA CYS A 297 -6.97 -19.91 -3.27
C CYS A 297 -6.08 -19.57 -2.05
N CYS A 298 -4.77 -19.75 -2.21
CA CYS A 298 -3.72 -19.30 -1.30
C CYS A 298 -2.76 -18.34 -2.03
N ILE A 299 -2.13 -17.47 -1.24
CA ILE A 299 -1.08 -16.58 -1.71
C ILE A 299 0.22 -16.95 -1.03
N ALA A 300 1.21 -17.42 -1.77
CA ALA A 300 2.58 -17.56 -1.29
C ALA A 300 3.40 -16.34 -1.70
N VAL A 301 4.11 -15.73 -0.76
CA VAL A 301 4.98 -14.59 -1.02
C VAL A 301 6.41 -14.96 -0.67
N LYS A 302 7.29 -14.79 -1.65
CA LYS A 302 8.72 -14.95 -1.41
C LYS A 302 9.26 -13.71 -0.73
N VAL A 303 9.80 -13.88 0.47
CA VAL A 303 10.41 -12.81 1.25
C VAL A 303 11.79 -13.23 1.75
N GLN A 304 12.63 -12.23 1.99
CA GLN A 304 13.93 -12.39 2.60
C GLN A 304 14.00 -11.44 3.78
N GLY A 305 14.30 -11.96 4.97
CA GLY A 305 14.39 -11.14 6.16
C GLY A 305 15.15 -11.84 7.29
N ALA A 306 15.41 -11.08 8.34
CA ALA A 306 16.16 -11.54 9.49
C ALA A 306 15.28 -12.24 10.55
N ASP A 307 13.97 -11.94 10.58
CA ASP A 307 13.01 -12.61 11.46
C ASP A 307 11.64 -12.90 10.83
N SER A 308 10.89 -13.81 11.44
CA SER A 308 9.57 -14.22 10.95
C SER A 308 8.51 -13.11 11.02
N SER A 309 8.62 -12.17 11.96
CA SER A 309 7.64 -11.11 12.19
C SER A 309 7.70 -10.03 11.10
N SER A 310 8.89 -9.53 10.78
CA SER A 310 9.15 -8.61 9.68
C SER A 310 8.84 -9.23 8.34
N MET A 311 9.27 -10.49 8.13
CA MET A 311 8.96 -11.24 6.92
C MET A 311 7.45 -11.36 6.74
N LYS A 312 6.70 -11.66 7.80
CA LYS A 312 5.22 -11.68 7.76
C LYS A 312 4.65 -10.32 7.36
N ILE A 313 5.11 -9.22 7.96
CA ILE A 313 4.61 -7.87 7.65
C ILE A 313 4.89 -7.52 6.18
N GLN A 314 6.12 -7.77 5.71
CA GLN A 314 6.52 -7.55 4.33
C GLN A 314 5.69 -8.39 3.36
N ALA A 315 5.57 -9.69 3.64
CA ALA A 315 4.80 -10.63 2.83
C ALA A 315 3.33 -10.23 2.78
N LYS A 316 2.74 -9.88 3.93
CA LYS A 316 1.35 -9.43 4.03
C LYS A 316 1.14 -8.18 3.18
N HIS A 317 2.01 -7.20 3.31
CA HIS A 317 1.92 -5.95 2.55
C HIS A 317 2.03 -6.19 1.02
N MET A 318 2.94 -7.07 0.58
CA MET A 318 3.04 -7.46 -0.83
C MET A 318 1.79 -8.21 -1.32
N ALA A 319 1.25 -9.14 -0.53
CA ALA A 319 0.02 -9.85 -0.86
C ALA A 319 -1.19 -8.90 -0.92
N GLU A 320 -1.34 -7.99 0.05
CA GLU A 320 -2.41 -6.98 0.09
C GLU A 320 -2.34 -6.03 -1.11
N ARG A 321 -1.14 -5.61 -1.51
CA ARG A 321 -0.92 -4.82 -2.73
C ARG A 321 -1.27 -5.58 -4.00
N ALA A 322 -0.90 -6.85 -4.09
CA ALA A 322 -1.23 -7.69 -5.23
C ALA A 322 -2.74 -7.89 -5.36
N LEU A 323 -3.42 -8.13 -4.23
CA LEU A 323 -4.88 -8.18 -4.17
C LEU A 323 -5.53 -6.85 -4.56
N ALA A 324 -5.01 -5.72 -4.08
CA ALA A 324 -5.51 -4.40 -4.45
C ALA A 324 -5.37 -4.15 -5.97
N GLY A 325 -4.24 -4.52 -6.57
CA GLY A 325 -4.04 -4.46 -8.02
C GLY A 325 -5.00 -5.35 -8.80
N LEU A 326 -5.34 -6.54 -8.31
CA LEU A 326 -6.38 -7.38 -8.92
C LEU A 326 -7.78 -6.79 -8.80
N SER A 327 -8.10 -6.18 -7.65
CA SER A 327 -9.42 -5.62 -7.36
C SER A 327 -9.81 -4.44 -8.27
N ILE A 328 -8.85 -3.83 -8.97
CA ILE A 328 -9.11 -2.69 -9.87
C ILE A 328 -9.47 -3.10 -11.30
N ARG A 329 -9.42 -4.39 -11.62
CA ARG A 329 -9.78 -4.89 -12.96
C ARG A 329 -11.28 -4.98 -13.20
N GLY A 330 -12.11 -4.88 -12.17
CA GLY A 330 -13.58 -4.83 -12.29
C GLY A 330 -14.24 -4.30 -11.02
N LYS A 331 -15.46 -3.74 -11.15
CA LYS A 331 -16.28 -3.36 -9.98
C LYS A 331 -16.65 -4.64 -9.23
N GLN A 332 -15.87 -4.97 -8.21
CA GLN A 332 -16.17 -6.09 -7.31
C GLN A 332 -17.13 -5.61 -6.21
N GLU A 333 -18.27 -6.26 -6.10
CA GLU A 333 -19.18 -6.06 -4.95
C GLU A 333 -18.74 -6.85 -3.72
N GLN A 334 -17.91 -7.88 -3.90
CA GLN A 334 -17.42 -8.74 -2.84
C GLN A 334 -15.97 -8.43 -2.49
N ALA A 335 -15.70 -8.38 -1.19
CA ALA A 335 -14.38 -8.16 -0.65
C ALA A 335 -13.47 -9.39 -0.84
N ILE A 336 -12.28 -9.19 -1.39
CA ILE A 336 -11.22 -10.20 -1.37
C ILE A 336 -10.38 -9.96 -0.12
N THR A 337 -10.50 -10.83 0.88
CA THR A 337 -9.75 -10.66 2.14
C THR A 337 -8.57 -11.61 2.23
N LEU A 338 -7.47 -11.09 2.76
CA LEU A 338 -6.29 -11.85 3.13
C LEU A 338 -6.42 -12.26 4.60
N SER A 339 -6.21 -13.54 4.90
CA SER A 339 -6.22 -14.03 6.27
C SER A 339 -5.08 -13.41 7.10
N THR A 340 -5.33 -13.22 8.39
CA THR A 340 -4.28 -12.90 9.37
C THR A 340 -3.36 -14.08 9.65
N ASN A 341 -3.80 -15.29 9.30
CA ASN A 341 -3.06 -16.54 9.47
C ASN A 341 -2.06 -16.68 8.35
N PHE A 342 -0.94 -17.27 8.70
CA PHE A 342 0.12 -17.52 7.75
C PHE A 342 0.87 -18.80 8.10
N LEU A 343 1.48 -19.37 7.08
CA LEU A 343 2.49 -20.41 7.18
C LEU A 343 3.81 -19.85 6.71
N MET A 344 4.92 -20.35 7.27
CA MET A 344 6.26 -20.05 6.80
C MET A 344 6.99 -21.35 6.48
N CYS A 345 7.42 -21.51 5.24
CA CYS A 345 8.23 -22.65 4.80
C CYS A 345 9.46 -22.18 4.03
N ASP A 346 10.54 -22.95 4.12
CA ASP A 346 11.73 -22.73 3.29
C ASP A 346 11.48 -23.13 1.82
N ASP A 347 12.48 -22.94 0.96
CA ASP A 347 12.40 -23.28 -0.47
C ASP A 347 12.21 -24.80 -0.72
N GLU A 348 12.47 -25.66 0.28
CA GLU A 348 12.23 -27.11 0.25
C GLU A 348 10.83 -27.50 0.78
N GLY A 349 10.03 -26.54 1.24
CA GLY A 349 8.70 -26.75 1.80
C GLY A 349 8.71 -27.29 3.23
N LYS A 350 9.81 -27.10 3.98
CA LYS A 350 9.90 -27.47 5.39
C LYS A 350 9.42 -26.31 6.28
N MET A 351 8.51 -26.63 7.19
CA MET A 351 7.76 -25.66 7.99
C MET A 351 8.55 -25.13 9.19
N GLN A 352 8.49 -23.82 9.45
CA GLN A 352 9.15 -23.18 10.60
C GLN A 352 8.21 -22.46 11.60
N GLY A 353 6.90 -22.28 11.32
CA GLY A 353 5.97 -21.67 12.29
C GLY A 353 4.51 -21.51 11.81
N PHE A 354 3.56 -21.37 12.76
CA PHE A 354 2.09 -21.34 12.53
C PHE A 354 1.35 -20.36 13.46
N ALA A 355 0.26 -19.73 12.98
CA ALA A 355 -0.76 -19.05 13.82
C ALA A 355 -2.15 -19.07 13.14
N PHE A 356 -3.23 -19.35 13.89
CA PHE A 356 -4.59 -19.60 13.37
C PHE A 356 -5.71 -18.71 13.99
N SER A 357 -6.64 -18.26 13.14
CA SER A 357 -8.01 -17.78 13.40
C SER A 357 -8.84 -17.75 12.09
N ALA A 358 -10.02 -18.38 12.06
CA ALA A 358 -10.74 -18.69 10.81
C ALA A 358 -11.90 -17.71 10.49
N PRO A 359 -12.08 -17.32 9.21
CA PRO A 359 -13.41 -17.00 8.66
C PRO A 359 -13.75 -17.73 7.34
N LYS A 360 -15.05 -17.86 7.08
CA LYS A 360 -15.70 -18.71 6.06
C LYS A 360 -15.79 -18.04 4.66
N PRO A 361 -15.83 -18.80 3.55
CA PRO A 361 -15.94 -18.25 2.19
C PRO A 361 -17.36 -18.33 1.59
N ASN A 362 -17.61 -17.52 0.53
CA ASN A 362 -18.56 -17.80 -0.56
C ASN A 362 -18.26 -16.92 -1.81
N SER A 363 -18.46 -17.54 -2.99
CA SER A 363 -18.60 -17.00 -4.37
C SER A 363 -17.35 -16.71 -5.25
N PRO A 364 -17.45 -16.89 -6.61
CA PRO A 364 -16.30 -17.10 -7.50
C PRO A 364 -15.89 -15.89 -8.37
N LEU A 365 -14.61 -15.85 -8.80
CA LEU A 365 -14.06 -14.94 -9.81
C LEU A 365 -13.24 -15.71 -10.86
N ASN A 366 -13.20 -15.21 -12.10
CA ASN A 366 -12.60 -15.87 -13.27
C ASN A 366 -11.59 -14.90 -13.94
N PRO A 367 -10.26 -15.06 -13.80
CA PRO A 367 -9.30 -14.23 -14.51
C PRO A 367 -9.09 -14.74 -15.94
N ASN A 368 -9.39 -13.91 -16.95
CA ASN A 368 -9.08 -14.21 -18.35
C ASN A 368 -7.57 -14.12 -18.62
N ASN A 369 -7.00 -15.19 -19.18
CA ASN A 369 -5.62 -15.25 -19.66
C ASN A 369 -5.53 -14.66 -21.08
N SER A 370 -5.04 -13.43 -21.22
CA SER A 370 -4.61 -12.83 -22.50
C SER A 370 -3.13 -12.43 -22.43
N SER A 371 -2.44 -12.30 -23.58
CA SER A 371 -1.04 -11.85 -23.65
C SER A 371 -0.78 -10.50 -22.95
N ASP A 372 -1.76 -9.60 -22.94
CA ASP A 372 -1.69 -8.32 -22.24
C ASP A 372 -1.68 -8.47 -20.71
N SER A 373 -2.23 -9.58 -20.18
CA SER A 373 -2.27 -9.83 -18.74
C SER A 373 -0.89 -10.17 -18.17
N GLN A 374 -0.01 -10.80 -18.95
CA GLN A 374 1.36 -11.16 -18.52
C GLN A 374 2.27 -9.94 -18.38
N ASN A 375 2.19 -8.97 -19.30
CA ASN A 375 2.97 -7.74 -19.20
C ASN A 375 2.51 -6.89 -18.00
N TYR A 376 1.20 -6.81 -17.77
CA TYR A 376 0.63 -6.17 -16.59
C TYR A 376 1.12 -6.82 -15.28
N TYR A 377 1.04 -8.15 -15.14
CA TYR A 377 1.44 -8.82 -13.89
C TYR A 377 2.93 -8.70 -13.59
N SER A 378 3.76 -8.73 -14.63
CA SER A 378 5.20 -8.50 -14.50
C SER A 378 5.48 -7.08 -13.98
N ARG A 379 4.85 -6.07 -14.59
CA ARG A 379 5.09 -4.67 -14.24
C ARG A 379 4.50 -4.27 -12.89
N LEU A 380 3.27 -4.70 -12.60
CA LEU A 380 2.68 -4.56 -11.26
C LEU A 380 3.54 -5.27 -10.21
N GLY A 381 4.03 -6.47 -10.51
CA GLY A 381 4.94 -7.23 -9.66
C GLY A 381 6.19 -6.44 -9.30
N LYS A 382 6.85 -5.80 -10.27
CA LYS A 382 8.00 -4.91 -10.03
C LYS A 382 7.65 -3.78 -9.08
N TRP A 383 6.52 -3.11 -9.27
CA TRP A 383 6.09 -2.00 -8.42
C TRP A 383 5.77 -2.43 -6.98
N ILE A 384 5.21 -3.63 -6.81
CA ILE A 384 4.90 -4.20 -5.50
C ILE A 384 6.17 -4.63 -4.76
N SER A 385 7.08 -5.33 -5.44
CA SER A 385 8.33 -5.84 -4.88
C SER A 385 9.38 -4.75 -4.61
N ALA A 386 9.33 -3.60 -5.28
CA ALA A 386 10.32 -2.52 -5.12
C ALA A 386 10.28 -1.79 -3.77
N GLY A 387 9.34 -2.10 -2.87
CA GLY A 387 9.09 -1.29 -1.67
C GLY A 387 8.74 0.16 -2.03
N ASN A 388 8.95 1.11 -1.13
CA ASN A 388 8.66 2.55 -1.36
C ASN A 388 9.59 3.23 -2.41
N LYS A 389 10.32 2.46 -3.23
CA LYS A 389 11.27 2.96 -4.24
C LYS A 389 10.69 3.06 -5.66
N CYS A 390 9.41 2.75 -5.87
CA CYS A 390 8.75 2.97 -7.16
C CYS A 390 8.55 4.47 -7.45
N ASN A 391 8.26 4.80 -8.72
CA ASN A 391 7.95 6.16 -9.16
C ASN A 391 6.88 6.79 -8.22
N PRO A 392 7.00 8.07 -7.80
CA PRO A 392 6.05 8.69 -6.87
C PRO A 392 4.59 8.61 -7.30
N SER A 393 4.31 8.71 -8.61
CA SER A 393 2.96 8.55 -9.18
C SER A 393 2.41 7.15 -8.94
N VAL A 394 3.25 6.13 -9.14
CA VAL A 394 2.92 4.71 -8.90
C VAL A 394 2.73 4.45 -7.40
N SER A 395 3.63 4.96 -6.56
CA SER A 395 3.54 4.79 -5.11
C SER A 395 2.22 5.35 -4.56
N LYS A 396 1.85 6.55 -5.01
CA LYS A 396 0.59 7.18 -4.61
C LYS A 396 -0.62 6.40 -5.12
N TRP A 397 -0.61 5.95 -6.37
CA TRP A 397 -1.64 5.07 -6.93
C TRP A 397 -1.78 3.75 -6.16
N LEU A 398 -0.69 3.05 -5.87
CA LEU A 398 -0.67 1.82 -5.05
C LEU A 398 -1.32 2.05 -3.68
N SER A 399 -0.95 3.14 -3.00
CA SER A 399 -1.55 3.48 -1.69
C SER A 399 -3.05 3.77 -1.77
N SER A 400 -3.52 4.30 -2.89
CA SER A 400 -4.92 4.61 -3.12
C SER A 400 -5.74 3.37 -3.44
N ILE A 401 -5.24 2.45 -4.27
CA ILE A 401 -5.93 1.19 -4.55
C ILE A 401 -6.01 0.29 -3.30
N GLU A 402 -5.02 0.35 -2.40
CA GLU A 402 -5.07 -0.33 -1.10
C GLU A 402 -6.19 0.22 -0.20
N LEU A 403 -6.30 1.55 -0.08
CA LEU A 403 -7.37 2.19 0.70
C LEU A 403 -8.74 1.85 0.13
N ARG A 404 -8.87 1.88 -1.19
CA ARG A 404 -10.07 1.44 -1.89
C ARG A 404 -10.43 -0.01 -1.56
N ARG A 405 -9.46 -0.93 -1.59
CA ARG A 405 -9.69 -2.33 -1.24
C ARG A 405 -10.20 -2.44 0.20
N LYS A 406 -9.55 -1.76 1.15
CA LYS A 406 -9.97 -1.70 2.56
C LYS A 406 -11.39 -1.15 2.73
N ALA A 407 -11.79 -0.18 1.91
CA ALA A 407 -13.16 0.32 1.90
C ALA A 407 -14.17 -0.78 1.52
N THR A 408 -13.83 -1.58 0.51
CA THR A 408 -14.68 -2.71 0.04
C THR A 408 -14.75 -3.83 1.10
N GLU A 409 -13.71 -3.99 1.91
CA GLU A 409 -13.65 -4.95 3.02
C GLU A 409 -14.38 -4.49 4.28
N SER A 410 -14.74 -3.21 4.36
CA SER A 410 -15.38 -2.65 5.55
C SER A 410 -16.84 -3.10 5.63
N SER A 411 -17.23 -3.63 6.79
CA SER A 411 -18.64 -3.86 7.12
C SER A 411 -19.34 -2.61 7.68
N ASP A 412 -18.59 -1.53 7.95
CA ASP A 412 -19.12 -0.25 8.41
C ASP A 412 -19.10 0.76 7.26
N SER A 413 -20.28 1.23 6.86
CA SER A 413 -20.50 2.21 5.78
C SER A 413 -19.79 3.54 6.04
N SER A 414 -19.59 3.92 7.32
CA SER A 414 -18.83 5.13 7.67
C SER A 414 -17.38 4.99 7.25
N LYS A 415 -16.78 3.85 7.61
CA LYS A 415 -15.39 3.53 7.25
C LYS A 415 -15.25 3.27 5.76
N GLU A 416 -16.21 2.60 5.11
CA GLU A 416 -16.23 2.43 3.66
C GLU A 416 -16.22 3.79 2.93
N LEU A 417 -17.07 4.73 3.35
CA LEU A 417 -17.14 6.05 2.74
C LEU A 417 -15.82 6.81 2.94
N LEU A 418 -15.29 6.81 4.16
CA LEU A 418 -14.03 7.50 4.48
C LEU A 418 -12.84 6.90 3.73
N ASP A 419 -12.66 5.58 3.77
CA ASP A 419 -11.55 4.91 3.08
C ASP A 419 -11.65 5.09 1.55
N SER A 420 -12.87 5.05 0.99
CA SER A 420 -13.10 5.35 -0.44
C SER A 420 -12.80 6.80 -0.79
N TRP A 421 -13.23 7.77 0.04
CA TRP A 421 -12.93 9.18 -0.18
C TRP A 421 -11.43 9.47 -0.04
N PHE A 422 -10.78 8.94 1.01
CA PHE A 422 -9.35 9.11 1.23
C PHE A 422 -8.50 8.46 0.13
N SER A 423 -9.03 7.44 -0.56
CA SER A 423 -8.36 6.87 -1.73
C SER A 423 -8.19 7.88 -2.87
N VAL A 424 -9.08 8.89 -2.97
CA VAL A 424 -9.06 9.90 -4.05
C VAL A 424 -8.69 11.31 -3.58
N GLU A 425 -8.98 11.66 -2.33
CA GLU A 425 -8.67 12.98 -1.74
C GLU A 425 -7.18 13.30 -1.78
N LYS A 426 -6.32 12.27 -1.69
CA LYS A 426 -4.87 12.42 -1.78
C LYS A 426 -4.42 13.12 -3.07
N PHE A 427 -5.18 13.03 -4.17
CA PHE A 427 -4.85 13.67 -5.46
C PHE A 427 -5.32 15.14 -5.55
N SER A 428 -5.94 15.68 -4.49
CA SER A 428 -6.48 17.04 -4.49
C SER A 428 -5.40 18.10 -4.77
N GLU A 429 -4.21 17.98 -4.18
CA GLU A 429 -3.09 18.91 -4.39
C GLU A 429 -2.65 18.98 -5.86
N GLU A 430 -2.49 17.83 -6.52
CA GLU A 430 -2.14 17.78 -7.95
C GLU A 430 -3.26 18.31 -8.85
N SER A 431 -4.50 18.31 -8.36
CA SER A 431 -5.66 18.80 -9.11
C SER A 431 -5.90 20.31 -9.00
N LYS A 432 -5.26 21.01 -8.04
CA LYS A 432 -5.52 22.44 -7.74
C LYS A 432 -5.26 23.37 -8.91
N ASN A 433 -4.21 23.09 -9.69
CA ASN A 433 -3.77 23.97 -10.79
C ASN A 433 -4.38 23.61 -12.14
N ILE A 434 -5.32 22.67 -12.16
CA ILE A 434 -5.96 22.24 -13.40
C ILE A 434 -7.19 23.13 -13.63
N SER A 435 -7.14 23.94 -14.69
CA SER A 435 -8.30 24.70 -15.13
C SER A 435 -9.31 23.73 -15.71
N ILE A 436 -10.49 23.64 -15.07
CA ILE A 436 -11.55 22.77 -15.55
C ILE A 436 -12.71 23.62 -16.01
N ARG A 437 -13.10 23.43 -17.27
CA ARG A 437 -14.23 24.08 -17.89
C ARG A 437 -15.16 23.01 -18.46
N VAL A 438 -16.32 22.82 -17.84
CA VAL A 438 -17.41 22.09 -18.50
C VAL A 438 -17.96 23.01 -19.59
N PRO A 439 -18.06 22.56 -20.85
CA PRO A 439 -18.69 23.34 -21.91
C PRO A 439 -20.12 23.73 -21.52
N GLU A 440 -20.55 24.93 -21.91
CA GLU A 440 -21.96 25.28 -21.73
C GLU A 440 -22.84 24.43 -22.66
N PRO A 441 -23.95 23.88 -22.15
CA PRO A 441 -24.90 23.14 -22.98
C PRO A 441 -25.59 24.04 -24.00
N SER A 442 -26.10 23.44 -25.08
CA SER A 442 -26.94 24.11 -26.05
C SER A 442 -28.21 24.72 -25.44
N ASP A 443 -28.80 25.68 -26.14
CA ASP A 443 -30.01 26.38 -25.69
C ASP A 443 -31.21 25.44 -25.51
N ASP A 444 -31.24 24.31 -26.23
CA ASP A 444 -32.31 23.31 -26.11
C ASP A 444 -32.17 22.47 -24.85
N VAL A 445 -30.94 22.14 -24.44
CA VAL A 445 -30.67 21.46 -23.17
C VAL A 445 -30.83 22.42 -21.98
N LYS A 446 -30.48 23.71 -22.13
CA LYS A 446 -30.67 24.77 -21.11
C LYS A 446 -32.13 25.01 -20.74
N LYS A 447 -33.09 24.68 -21.62
CA LYS A 447 -34.53 24.81 -21.35
C LYS A 447 -35.08 23.73 -20.42
N ILE A 448 -34.31 22.67 -20.14
CA ILE A 448 -34.69 21.60 -19.23
C ILE A 448 -34.66 22.16 -17.77
N PRO A 449 -35.80 22.22 -17.05
CA PRO A 449 -35.93 23.02 -15.82
C PRO A 449 -34.89 22.70 -14.73
N HIS A 450 -34.63 21.42 -14.44
CA HIS A 450 -33.70 20.99 -13.40
C HIS A 450 -32.21 21.24 -13.76
N ILE A 451 -31.89 21.25 -15.07
CA ILE A 451 -30.54 21.59 -15.56
C ILE A 451 -30.29 23.10 -15.38
N LYS A 452 -31.29 23.93 -15.67
CA LYS A 452 -31.19 25.40 -15.57
C LYS A 452 -30.97 25.92 -14.15
N GLU A 453 -31.72 25.39 -13.17
CA GLU A 453 -31.60 25.80 -11.77
C GLU A 453 -30.25 25.40 -11.16
N THR A 454 -29.71 24.26 -11.59
CA THR A 454 -28.44 23.74 -11.09
C THR A 454 -27.24 24.42 -11.74
N LEU A 455 -27.25 24.77 -13.03
CA LEU A 455 -26.09 25.44 -13.66
C LEU A 455 -25.69 26.75 -12.95
N ASN A 456 -26.65 27.46 -12.36
CA ASN A 456 -26.46 28.77 -11.75
C ASN A 456 -25.85 28.73 -10.33
N SER A 457 -25.96 27.63 -9.57
CA SER A 457 -25.49 27.56 -8.18
C SER A 457 -24.02 27.13 -8.01
N TRP A 458 -23.27 26.94 -9.11
CA TRP A 458 -22.01 26.20 -9.09
C TRP A 458 -20.77 26.97 -9.58
N ILE A 459 -20.93 28.19 -10.11
CA ILE A 459 -19.84 29.06 -10.54
C ILE A 459 -19.38 29.90 -9.33
N GLY A 460 -18.52 29.33 -8.48
CA GLY A 460 -17.93 30.04 -7.32
C GLY A 460 -17.31 29.12 -6.26
N ASP A 461 -15.98 29.20 -6.13
CA ASP A 461 -15.06 28.70 -5.07
C ASP A 461 -14.41 27.29 -5.04
N GLU A 462 -13.09 27.40 -4.81
CA GLU A 462 -11.86 26.64 -4.53
C GLU A 462 -11.73 25.10 -4.39
N ASN A 463 -10.63 24.61 -5.01
CA ASN A 463 -9.77 23.43 -4.77
C ASN A 463 -10.39 22.02 -4.72
N LEU A 464 -11.50 21.81 -4.03
CA LEU A 464 -12.20 20.51 -3.96
C LEU A 464 -13.03 20.21 -5.22
N LYS A 465 -13.37 21.23 -6.00
CA LYS A 465 -14.10 21.08 -7.26
C LYS A 465 -13.33 20.25 -8.29
N SER A 466 -12.00 20.33 -8.29
CA SER A 466 -11.21 19.70 -9.34
C SER A 466 -11.25 18.18 -9.25
N ILE A 467 -10.99 17.62 -8.07
CA ILE A 467 -11.08 16.17 -7.88
C ILE A 467 -12.52 15.67 -8.05
N GLN A 468 -13.52 16.40 -7.54
CA GLN A 468 -14.93 16.03 -7.71
C GLN A 468 -15.33 15.96 -9.18
N LEU A 469 -14.90 16.91 -9.99
CA LEU A 469 -15.22 16.93 -11.42
C LEU A 469 -14.43 15.88 -12.21
N ILE A 470 -13.18 15.59 -11.82
CA ILE A 470 -12.43 14.44 -12.35
C ILE A 470 -13.19 13.14 -12.09
N LEU A 471 -13.70 12.93 -10.86
CA LEU A 471 -14.49 11.76 -10.51
C LEU A 471 -15.77 11.66 -11.37
N VAL A 472 -16.49 12.79 -11.58
CA VAL A 472 -17.65 12.83 -12.50
C VAL A 472 -17.25 12.37 -13.89
N PHE A 473 -16.19 12.92 -14.48
CA PHE A 473 -15.77 12.58 -15.84
C PHE A 473 -15.30 11.13 -15.97
N CYS A 474 -14.55 10.63 -14.99
CA CYS A 474 -14.10 9.24 -14.98
C CYS A 474 -15.30 8.28 -14.89
N GLU A 475 -16.27 8.55 -14.01
CA GLU A 475 -17.46 7.71 -13.90
C GLU A 475 -18.36 7.84 -15.13
N LEU A 476 -18.58 9.04 -15.67
CA LEU A 476 -19.34 9.25 -16.89
C LEU A 476 -18.78 8.40 -18.04
N ARG A 477 -17.46 8.45 -18.21
CA ARG A 477 -16.74 7.65 -19.19
C ARG A 477 -16.95 6.16 -18.96
N PHE A 478 -16.78 5.70 -17.72
CA PHE A 478 -17.00 4.31 -17.35
C PHE A 478 -18.43 3.85 -17.66
N GLN A 479 -19.44 4.64 -17.31
CA GLN A 479 -20.85 4.32 -17.55
C GLN A 479 -21.16 4.23 -19.04
N ILE A 480 -20.64 5.15 -19.86
CA ILE A 480 -20.85 5.12 -21.32
C ILE A 480 -20.24 3.86 -21.95
N ILE A 481 -19.02 3.48 -21.55
CA ILE A 481 -18.36 2.26 -22.03
C ILE A 481 -19.15 1.02 -21.59
N ASN A 482 -19.58 0.97 -20.32
CA ASN A 482 -20.34 -0.16 -19.80
C ASN A 482 -21.70 -0.31 -20.50
N GLU A 483 -22.39 0.80 -20.80
CA GLU A 483 -23.63 0.79 -21.57
C GLU A 483 -23.43 0.25 -22.99
N LEU A 484 -22.32 0.60 -23.66
CA LEU A 484 -21.99 0.02 -24.95
C LEU A 484 -21.71 -1.49 -24.84
N ASN A 485 -20.91 -1.91 -23.86
CA ASN A 485 -20.58 -3.32 -23.64
C ASN A 485 -21.84 -4.14 -23.38
N ASN A 486 -22.73 -3.65 -22.52
CA ASN A 486 -24.00 -4.30 -22.23
C ASN A 486 -24.91 -4.38 -23.47
N SER A 487 -24.90 -3.34 -24.31
CA SER A 487 -25.68 -3.33 -25.54
C SER A 487 -25.16 -4.34 -26.56
N ALA A 488 -23.83 -4.45 -26.68
CA ALA A 488 -23.15 -5.39 -27.55
C ALA A 488 -23.33 -6.86 -27.09
N LEU A 489 -23.27 -7.11 -25.77
CA LEU A 489 -23.55 -8.44 -25.21
C LEU A 489 -25.00 -8.87 -25.46
N LYS A 490 -25.97 -8.00 -25.18
CA LYS A 490 -27.39 -8.28 -25.45
C LYS A 490 -27.67 -8.51 -26.93
N PHE A 491 -27.01 -7.76 -27.81
CA PHE A 491 -27.07 -8.01 -29.24
C PHE A 491 -26.57 -9.41 -29.59
N CYS A 492 -25.42 -9.84 -29.04
CA CYS A 492 -24.89 -11.19 -29.27
C CYS A 492 -25.81 -12.28 -28.73
N ASP A 493 -26.38 -12.09 -27.54
CA ASP A 493 -27.34 -13.05 -26.96
C ASP A 493 -28.59 -13.18 -27.83
N SER A 494 -29.08 -12.07 -28.39
CA SER A 494 -30.21 -12.05 -29.33
C SER A 494 -29.88 -12.76 -30.65
N MET A 495 -28.64 -12.63 -31.15
CA MET A 495 -28.18 -13.32 -32.35
C MET A 495 -28.08 -14.85 -32.16
N LYS A 496 -27.66 -15.29 -30.97
CA LYS A 496 -27.48 -16.71 -30.63
C LYS A 496 -28.78 -17.43 -30.23
N GLY A 497 -29.90 -16.69 -30.10
CA GLY A 497 -31.22 -17.27 -29.82
C GLY A 497 -31.37 -17.87 -28.41
N TYR A 498 -30.58 -17.41 -27.44
CA TYR A 498 -30.59 -17.97 -26.07
C TYR A 498 -31.85 -17.64 -25.25
N ARG A 499 -32.72 -16.75 -25.73
CA ARG A 499 -33.94 -16.33 -25.02
C ARG A 499 -35.18 -16.60 -25.88
N PRO A 500 -36.15 -17.41 -25.40
CA PRO A 500 -37.36 -17.78 -26.15
C PRO A 500 -38.28 -16.60 -26.51
N ASP A 501 -38.23 -15.50 -25.74
CA ASP A 501 -39.20 -14.40 -25.79
C ASP A 501 -38.68 -13.13 -26.50
N GLU A 502 -37.44 -13.13 -27.01
CA GLU A 502 -36.84 -11.98 -27.68
C GLU A 502 -36.96 -12.10 -29.21
N VAL A 503 -37.15 -10.96 -29.90
CA VAL A 503 -37.22 -10.88 -31.37
C VAL A 503 -35.97 -11.54 -31.96
N LYS A 504 -36.16 -12.52 -32.87
CA LYS A 504 -35.05 -13.18 -33.58
C LYS A 504 -34.40 -12.22 -34.58
N ILE A 505 -33.52 -11.37 -34.07
CA ILE A 505 -32.75 -10.41 -34.87
C ILE A 505 -31.83 -11.13 -35.87
N SER A 506 -31.44 -12.37 -35.58
CA SER A 506 -30.63 -13.22 -36.46
C SER A 506 -31.28 -13.53 -37.82
N GLU A 507 -32.59 -13.37 -37.96
CA GLU A 507 -33.28 -13.52 -39.25
C GLU A 507 -33.08 -12.31 -40.18
N TYR A 508 -32.69 -11.16 -39.62
CA TYR A 508 -32.59 -9.86 -40.32
C TYR A 508 -31.17 -9.31 -40.40
N ILE A 509 -30.28 -9.82 -39.54
CA ILE A 509 -28.88 -9.45 -39.52
C ILE A 509 -28.06 -10.55 -40.18
N PRO A 510 -27.35 -10.24 -41.28
CA PRO A 510 -26.48 -11.20 -41.96
C PRO A 510 -25.41 -11.79 -41.02
N GLN A 511 -25.15 -13.08 -41.17
CA GLN A 511 -24.17 -13.79 -40.35
C GLN A 511 -22.74 -13.22 -40.49
N ASP A 512 -22.36 -12.74 -41.68
CA ASP A 512 -21.07 -12.09 -41.94
C ASP A 512 -20.91 -10.76 -41.18
N LEU A 513 -22.01 -10.04 -40.92
CA LEU A 513 -21.99 -8.83 -40.09
C LEU A 513 -21.78 -9.19 -38.61
N PHE A 514 -22.38 -10.29 -38.17
CA PHE A 514 -22.20 -10.81 -36.82
C PHE A 514 -20.78 -11.34 -36.58
N GLU A 515 -20.22 -12.09 -37.53
CA GLU A 515 -18.85 -12.62 -37.49
C GLU A 515 -17.78 -11.51 -37.43
N GLN A 516 -18.06 -10.33 -38.01
CA GLN A 516 -17.18 -9.15 -37.87
C GLN A 516 -17.16 -8.58 -36.44
N ILE A 517 -18.23 -8.79 -35.67
CA ILE A 517 -18.40 -8.28 -34.31
C ILE A 517 -18.00 -9.34 -33.27
N TYR A 518 -18.20 -10.61 -33.60
CA TYR A 518 -18.00 -11.75 -32.72
C TYR A 518 -17.14 -12.81 -33.42
N SER A 519 -15.94 -13.07 -32.88
CA SER A 519 -15.08 -14.16 -33.36
C SER A 519 -15.34 -15.44 -32.57
N ASP A 520 -15.75 -16.49 -33.28
CA ASP A 520 -15.97 -17.83 -32.69
C ASP A 520 -14.65 -18.50 -32.24
N GLU A 521 -13.51 -18.16 -32.85
CA GLU A 521 -12.20 -18.76 -32.51
C GLU A 521 -11.70 -18.32 -31.11
N ASP A 522 -12.02 -17.09 -30.70
CA ASP A 522 -11.58 -16.52 -29.41
C ASP A 522 -12.72 -16.32 -28.41
N SER A 523 -13.98 -16.60 -28.80
CA SER A 523 -15.19 -16.27 -28.01
C SER A 523 -15.25 -14.80 -27.55
N LYS A 524 -14.55 -13.90 -28.22
CA LYS A 524 -14.39 -12.49 -27.83
C LYS A 524 -15.27 -11.57 -28.67
N LEU A 525 -16.02 -10.73 -27.96
CA LEU A 525 -16.76 -9.61 -28.52
C LEU A 525 -15.80 -8.45 -28.86
N ASN A 526 -15.85 -7.97 -30.10
CA ASN A 526 -15.13 -6.77 -30.51
C ASN A 526 -16.06 -5.54 -30.41
N ILE A 527 -15.95 -4.81 -29.29
CA ILE A 527 -16.78 -3.64 -28.97
C ILE A 527 -16.59 -2.50 -30.00
N GLN A 528 -15.37 -2.31 -30.48
CA GLN A 528 -15.08 -1.29 -31.49
C GLN A 528 -15.80 -1.61 -32.80
N LYS A 529 -15.74 -2.88 -33.25
CA LYS A 529 -16.47 -3.33 -34.44
C LYS A 529 -17.97 -3.24 -34.27
N PHE A 530 -18.49 -3.58 -33.08
CA PHE A 530 -19.91 -3.39 -32.77
C PHE A 530 -20.33 -1.92 -32.94
N LEU A 531 -19.54 -0.98 -32.40
CA LEU A 531 -19.83 0.44 -32.52
C LEU A 531 -19.77 0.91 -33.98
N GLU A 532 -18.72 0.54 -34.72
CA GLU A 532 -18.56 0.86 -36.16
C GLU A 532 -19.76 0.38 -36.99
N LYS A 533 -20.33 -0.77 -36.63
CA LYS A 533 -21.46 -1.41 -37.33
C LYS A 533 -22.84 -1.04 -36.79
N LEU A 534 -22.92 -0.29 -35.70
CA LEU A 534 -24.19 0.00 -35.01
C LEU A 534 -25.20 0.71 -35.91
N GLY A 535 -24.74 1.64 -36.76
CA GLY A 535 -25.60 2.31 -37.75
C GLY A 535 -26.15 1.36 -38.82
N GLU A 536 -25.31 0.43 -39.30
CA GLU A 536 -25.72 -0.60 -40.27
C GLU A 536 -26.75 -1.55 -39.65
N ILE A 537 -26.54 -1.99 -38.41
CA ILE A 537 -27.47 -2.85 -37.67
C ILE A 537 -28.84 -2.15 -37.52
N LYS A 538 -28.85 -0.88 -37.09
CA LYS A 538 -30.08 -0.11 -36.92
C LYS A 538 -30.85 0.02 -38.23
N GLN A 539 -30.16 0.39 -39.31
CA GLN A 539 -30.77 0.55 -40.63
C GLN A 539 -31.43 -0.75 -41.11
N ARG A 540 -30.76 -1.89 -40.93
CA ARG A 540 -31.30 -3.20 -41.33
C ARG A 540 -32.59 -3.57 -40.59
N LEU A 541 -32.66 -3.27 -39.29
CA LEU A 541 -33.86 -3.49 -38.50
C LEU A 541 -35.01 -2.57 -38.94
N GLU A 542 -34.70 -1.31 -39.25
CA GLU A 542 -35.66 -0.34 -39.78
C GLU A 542 -36.19 -0.76 -41.16
N ASP A 543 -35.31 -1.18 -42.07
CA ASP A 543 -35.68 -1.68 -43.41
C ASP A 543 -36.57 -2.93 -43.32
N ALA A 544 -36.29 -3.80 -42.34
CA ALA A 544 -37.11 -4.97 -42.02
C ALA A 544 -38.41 -4.63 -41.28
N ARG A 545 -38.66 -3.36 -40.94
CA ARG A 545 -39.81 -2.87 -40.17
C ARG A 545 -39.94 -3.53 -38.80
N ILE A 546 -38.82 -3.87 -38.19
CA ILE A 546 -38.73 -4.44 -36.84
C ILE A 546 -38.59 -3.30 -35.82
N GLU A 547 -39.26 -3.43 -34.68
CA GLU A 547 -39.07 -2.50 -33.57
C GLU A 547 -37.61 -2.57 -33.09
N ILE A 548 -36.93 -1.42 -33.10
CA ILE A 548 -35.51 -1.36 -32.72
C ILE A 548 -35.38 -1.68 -31.23
N PRO A 549 -34.64 -2.74 -30.86
CA PRO A 549 -34.43 -3.09 -29.46
C PRO A 549 -33.86 -1.91 -28.66
N PHE A 550 -34.34 -1.74 -27.44
CA PHE A 550 -33.94 -0.62 -26.58
C PHE A 550 -32.43 -0.48 -26.42
N TYR A 551 -31.69 -1.60 -26.33
CA TYR A 551 -30.23 -1.58 -26.17
C TYR A 551 -29.50 -1.07 -27.44
N ILE A 552 -30.01 -1.35 -28.64
CA ILE A 552 -29.48 -0.81 -29.90
C ILE A 552 -29.81 0.67 -30.00
N LYS A 553 -31.07 1.04 -29.72
CA LYS A 553 -31.53 2.42 -29.74
C LYS A 553 -30.74 3.29 -28.78
N LYS A 554 -30.55 2.85 -27.54
CA LYS A 554 -29.80 3.60 -26.50
C LYS A 554 -28.34 3.79 -26.90
N ALA A 555 -27.66 2.76 -27.38
CA ALA A 555 -26.28 2.90 -27.87
C ALA A 555 -26.21 3.87 -29.07
N TYR A 556 -27.16 3.76 -30.02
CA TYR A 556 -27.21 4.65 -31.18
C TYR A 556 -27.45 6.11 -30.77
N ASP A 557 -28.37 6.34 -29.83
CA ASP A 557 -28.69 7.66 -29.31
C ASP A 557 -27.48 8.33 -28.62
N ILE A 558 -26.63 7.55 -27.95
CA ILE A 558 -25.41 8.06 -27.29
C ILE A 558 -24.29 8.36 -28.30
N PHE A 559 -24.06 7.50 -29.30
CA PHE A 559 -22.86 7.60 -30.15
C PHE A 559 -23.10 8.24 -31.52
N TYR A 560 -24.32 8.23 -32.04
CA TYR A 560 -24.64 8.70 -33.40
C TYR A 560 -25.67 9.84 -33.44
N SER A 561 -26.52 9.99 -32.43
CA SER A 561 -27.51 11.08 -32.37
C SER A 561 -27.00 12.26 -31.54
N ASN A 562 -26.66 13.37 -32.20
CA ASN A 562 -26.07 14.54 -31.54
C ASN A 562 -26.92 15.13 -30.40
N ASN A 563 -28.19 15.42 -30.68
CA ASN A 563 -29.11 16.00 -29.68
C ASN A 563 -29.38 15.04 -28.51
N CYS A 564 -29.50 13.74 -28.81
CA CYS A 564 -29.72 12.73 -27.77
C CYS A 564 -28.46 12.53 -26.91
N CYS A 565 -27.29 12.52 -27.54
CA CYS A 565 -26.00 12.44 -26.86
C CYS A 565 -25.79 13.63 -25.93
N GLU A 566 -25.95 14.86 -26.43
CA GLU A 566 -25.77 16.07 -25.62
C GLU A 566 -26.68 16.04 -24.39
N LYS A 567 -27.97 15.77 -24.60
CA LYS A 567 -28.94 15.65 -23.50
C LYS A 567 -28.52 14.58 -22.49
N TYR A 568 -28.17 13.38 -22.95
CA TYR A 568 -27.75 12.27 -22.10
C TYR A 568 -26.51 12.62 -21.26
N LEU A 569 -25.50 13.22 -21.88
CA LEU A 569 -24.26 13.60 -21.21
C LEU A 569 -24.50 14.64 -20.12
N PHE A 570 -25.25 15.71 -20.41
CA PHE A 570 -25.50 16.76 -19.43
C PHE A 570 -26.43 16.31 -18.29
N GLU A 571 -27.43 15.46 -18.57
CA GLU A 571 -28.25 14.82 -17.53
C GLU A 571 -27.38 13.94 -16.63
N LYS A 572 -26.48 13.12 -17.19
CA LYS A 572 -25.59 12.25 -16.40
C LYS A 572 -24.54 13.02 -15.62
N ILE A 573 -23.90 14.02 -16.22
CA ILE A 573 -22.96 14.90 -15.51
C ILE A 573 -23.66 15.54 -14.31
N TYR A 574 -24.91 15.96 -14.47
CA TYR A 574 -25.69 16.53 -13.38
C TYR A 574 -25.92 15.52 -12.24
N GLU A 575 -26.46 14.34 -12.55
CA GLU A 575 -26.72 13.27 -11.57
C GLU A 575 -25.44 12.90 -10.77
N LEU A 576 -24.34 12.66 -11.48
CA LEU A 576 -23.06 12.26 -10.87
C LEU A 576 -22.48 13.35 -9.96
N LYS A 577 -22.66 14.61 -10.34
CA LYS A 577 -22.12 15.74 -9.60
C LYS A 577 -22.89 15.98 -8.30
N ASP A 578 -24.22 15.82 -8.31
CA ASP A 578 -25.04 15.89 -7.10
C ASP A 578 -24.67 14.77 -6.12
N ASP A 579 -24.50 13.54 -6.62
CA ASP A 579 -24.06 12.42 -5.81
C ASP A 579 -22.71 12.69 -5.12
N ILE A 580 -21.71 13.17 -5.87
CA ILE A 580 -20.38 13.48 -5.32
C ILE A 580 -20.42 14.62 -4.30
N TYR A 581 -21.26 15.63 -4.54
CA TYR A 581 -21.46 16.71 -3.60
C TYR A 581 -22.04 16.20 -2.27
N ASN A 582 -23.01 15.31 -2.33
CA ASN A 582 -23.61 14.70 -1.14
C ASN A 582 -22.65 13.75 -0.41
N VAL A 583 -21.83 12.98 -1.15
CA VAL A 583 -20.71 12.22 -0.57
C VAL A 583 -19.80 13.13 0.24
N TYR A 584 -19.37 14.26 -0.34
CA TYR A 584 -18.47 15.19 0.34
C TYR A 584 -19.08 15.78 1.61
N ARG A 585 -20.37 16.13 1.58
CA ARG A 585 -21.10 16.61 2.77
C ARG A 585 -21.13 15.55 3.87
N ILE A 586 -21.45 14.30 3.55
CA ILE A 586 -21.50 13.21 4.52
C ILE A 586 -20.11 12.91 5.07
N ARG A 587 -19.08 12.90 4.21
CA ARG A 587 -17.68 12.78 4.64
C ARG A 587 -17.34 13.85 5.69
N ASN A 588 -17.65 15.11 5.43
CA ASN A 588 -17.37 16.18 6.39
C ASN A 588 -18.14 16.01 7.70
N MET A 589 -19.39 15.54 7.63
CA MET A 589 -20.13 15.18 8.84
C MET A 589 -19.45 14.06 9.61
N LEU A 590 -19.01 12.98 8.97
CA LEU A 590 -18.34 11.85 9.64
C LEU A 590 -17.01 12.25 10.28
N VAL A 591 -16.22 13.09 9.62
CA VAL A 591 -14.92 13.56 10.15
C VAL A 591 -15.12 14.49 11.36
N HIS A 592 -16.23 15.23 11.42
CA HIS A 592 -16.47 16.24 12.45
C HIS A 592 -17.57 15.88 13.47
N SER A 593 -18.25 14.73 13.34
CA SER A 593 -19.30 14.27 14.25
C SER A 593 -19.33 12.73 14.37
N SER A 594 -19.23 12.24 15.60
CA SER A 594 -19.00 10.82 15.94
C SER A 594 -20.28 9.98 16.04
N GLY A 595 -21.25 10.13 15.12
CA GLY A 595 -22.48 9.34 15.20
C GLY A 595 -23.57 9.61 14.17
N THR A 596 -23.24 9.71 12.88
CA THR A 596 -24.28 9.90 11.85
C THR A 596 -24.80 8.54 11.37
N GLN A 597 -25.97 8.09 11.86
CA GLN A 597 -26.72 6.98 11.28
C GLN A 597 -27.72 7.53 10.25
N SER A 598 -27.33 7.58 8.97
CA SER A 598 -28.22 7.97 7.88
C SER A 598 -28.42 6.80 6.93
N LYS A 599 -29.66 6.50 6.50
CA LYS A 599 -29.90 5.54 5.42
C LYS A 599 -29.26 5.95 4.09
N LEU A 600 -28.94 7.25 3.94
CA LEU A 600 -28.19 7.76 2.81
C LEU A 600 -26.69 7.40 2.89
N LEU A 601 -26.17 7.09 4.08
CA LEU A 601 -24.76 6.75 4.26
C LEU A 601 -24.40 5.49 3.46
N ASP A 602 -25.21 4.45 3.53
CA ASP A 602 -25.00 3.19 2.79
C ASP A 602 -25.05 3.42 1.27
N TYR A 603 -26.01 4.24 0.80
CA TYR A 603 -26.10 4.59 -0.61
C TYR A 603 -24.83 5.35 -1.07
N TYR A 604 -24.43 6.38 -0.31
CA TYR A 604 -23.30 7.22 -0.69
C TYR A 604 -21.94 6.54 -0.47
N SER A 605 -21.81 5.58 0.46
CA SER A 605 -20.61 4.75 0.62
C SER A 605 -20.39 3.90 -0.64
N GLN A 606 -21.46 3.26 -1.14
CA GLN A 606 -21.42 2.54 -2.40
C GLN A 606 -21.09 3.45 -3.59
N ARG A 607 -21.68 4.65 -3.67
CA ARG A 607 -21.40 5.60 -4.76
C ARG A 607 -19.95 6.07 -4.79
N ILE A 608 -19.37 6.47 -3.65
CA ILE A 608 -17.96 6.87 -3.65
C ILE A 608 -17.03 5.69 -3.94
N ARG A 609 -17.42 4.47 -3.57
CA ARG A 609 -16.73 3.25 -4.00
C ARG A 609 -16.87 3.05 -5.51
N GLU A 610 -17.94 3.43 -6.17
CA GLU A 610 -18.02 3.38 -7.64
C GLU A 610 -17.13 4.44 -8.29
N TYR A 611 -17.15 5.68 -7.78
CA TYR A 611 -16.38 6.79 -8.36
C TYR A 611 -14.87 6.63 -8.19
N SER A 612 -14.43 6.20 -7.01
CA SER A 612 -13.02 5.90 -6.76
C SER A 612 -12.51 4.74 -7.63
N PHE A 613 -13.37 3.77 -7.98
CA PHE A 613 -13.02 2.70 -8.91
C PHE A 613 -12.66 3.27 -10.28
N SER A 614 -13.61 3.99 -10.88
CA SER A 614 -13.53 4.46 -12.25
C SER A 614 -12.33 5.39 -12.43
N PHE A 615 -12.07 6.26 -11.45
CA PHE A 615 -10.90 7.12 -11.44
C PHE A 615 -9.59 6.34 -11.31
N LEU A 616 -9.45 5.48 -10.30
CA LEU A 616 -8.19 4.76 -10.06
C LEU A 616 -7.90 3.75 -11.18
N GLN A 617 -8.93 3.18 -11.82
CA GLN A 617 -8.80 2.30 -12.97
C GLN A 617 -8.27 3.07 -14.18
N LEU A 618 -8.87 4.23 -14.51
CA LEU A 618 -8.41 5.06 -15.63
C LEU A 618 -6.97 5.55 -15.41
N LEU A 619 -6.66 6.02 -14.21
CA LEU A 619 -5.29 6.41 -13.85
C LEU A 619 -4.32 5.22 -13.94
N GLY A 620 -4.74 4.04 -13.48
CA GLY A 620 -3.98 2.81 -13.63
C GLY A 620 -3.66 2.51 -15.09
N ASN A 621 -4.66 2.54 -15.97
CA ASN A 621 -4.46 2.31 -17.41
C ASN A 621 -3.41 3.27 -17.99
N LYS A 622 -3.49 4.57 -17.67
CA LYS A 622 -2.50 5.58 -18.10
C LYS A 622 -1.08 5.31 -17.58
N LEU A 623 -0.95 4.82 -16.35
CA LEU A 623 0.35 4.40 -15.81
C LEU A 623 0.89 3.16 -16.56
N PHE A 624 0.01 2.21 -16.89
CA PHE A 624 0.37 0.99 -17.61
C PHE A 624 0.63 1.19 -19.11
N GLU A 625 0.23 2.33 -19.70
CA GLU A 625 0.50 2.67 -21.12
C GLU A 625 1.99 2.91 -21.42
N THR A 626 2.79 3.36 -20.45
CA THR A 626 4.22 3.63 -20.71
C THR A 626 5.03 2.34 -20.82
N SER A 627 6.15 2.35 -21.53
CA SER A 627 6.97 1.15 -21.68
C SER A 627 7.97 0.97 -20.54
N GLU A 628 8.43 2.09 -19.96
CA GLU A 628 9.36 2.13 -18.84
C GLU A 628 8.88 3.03 -17.70
N ASP A 629 9.43 2.82 -16.50
CA ASP A 629 9.11 3.62 -15.29
C ASP A 629 9.65 5.06 -15.35
N SER A 630 10.70 5.28 -16.14
CA SER A 630 11.31 6.59 -16.43
C SER A 630 10.38 7.49 -17.27
N GLU A 631 9.48 6.89 -18.05
CA GLU A 631 8.50 7.57 -18.90
C GLU A 631 7.23 7.95 -18.15
N ILE A 632 7.04 7.46 -16.92
CA ILE A 632 5.86 7.75 -16.10
C ILE A 632 5.87 9.23 -15.74
N LYS A 633 4.83 9.93 -16.21
CA LYS A 633 4.63 11.36 -16.00
C LYS A 633 4.21 11.66 -14.55
N SER A 634 4.23 12.93 -14.19
CA SER A 634 3.63 13.38 -12.93
C SER A 634 2.11 13.13 -12.93
N LEU A 635 1.54 12.90 -11.75
CA LEU A 635 0.08 12.76 -11.59
C LEU A 635 -0.68 13.98 -12.13
N GLU A 636 -0.16 15.19 -11.91
CA GLU A 636 -0.75 16.41 -12.48
C GLU A 636 -0.90 16.32 -14.00
N SER A 637 0.09 15.75 -14.71
CA SER A 637 0.02 15.58 -16.16
C SER A 637 -1.09 14.61 -16.56
N TYR A 638 -1.21 13.46 -15.91
CA TYR A 638 -2.28 12.49 -16.19
C TYR A 638 -3.67 13.05 -15.89
N LEU A 639 -3.82 13.79 -14.78
CA LEU A 639 -5.07 14.45 -14.43
C LEU A 639 -5.45 15.52 -15.47
N ARG A 640 -4.47 16.28 -15.98
CA ARG A 640 -4.69 17.26 -17.05
C ARG A 640 -5.14 16.59 -18.34
N GLU A 641 -4.53 15.48 -18.72
CA GLU A 641 -4.93 14.68 -19.90
C GLU A 641 -6.38 14.19 -19.78
N ILE A 642 -6.75 13.56 -18.66
CA ILE A 642 -8.12 13.09 -18.41
C ILE A 642 -9.16 14.22 -18.57
N ILE A 643 -8.87 15.39 -18.00
CA ILE A 643 -9.75 16.56 -18.10
C ILE A 643 -9.81 17.11 -19.52
N LEU A 644 -8.65 17.19 -20.19
CA LEU A 644 -8.58 17.70 -21.56
C LEU A 644 -9.37 16.83 -22.51
N ASP A 645 -9.19 15.50 -22.45
CA ASP A 645 -9.91 14.55 -23.29
C ASP A 645 -11.42 14.63 -23.08
N SER A 646 -11.84 14.75 -21.81
CA SER A 646 -13.26 14.93 -21.45
C SER A 646 -13.84 16.22 -22.02
N ASN A 647 -13.11 17.34 -21.92
CA ASN A 647 -13.56 18.63 -22.46
C ASN A 647 -13.61 18.62 -23.99
N ILE A 648 -12.60 18.03 -24.65
CA ILE A 648 -12.58 17.88 -26.11
C ILE A 648 -13.77 17.04 -26.57
N ALA A 649 -14.11 15.98 -25.85
CA ALA A 649 -15.24 15.13 -26.19
C ALA A 649 -16.58 15.87 -26.02
N LEU A 650 -16.75 16.64 -24.94
CA LEU A 650 -17.97 17.44 -24.72
C LEU A 650 -18.13 18.57 -25.75
N GLU A 651 -17.05 19.28 -26.09
CA GLU A 651 -17.08 20.28 -27.17
C GLU A 651 -17.36 19.63 -28.53
N ALA A 652 -16.82 18.43 -28.79
CA ALA A 652 -17.12 17.70 -30.02
C ALA A 652 -18.62 17.39 -30.16
N VAL A 653 -19.30 17.02 -29.08
CA VAL A 653 -20.75 16.84 -29.10
C VAL A 653 -21.44 18.17 -29.39
N LYS A 654 -21.06 19.25 -28.71
CA LYS A 654 -21.65 20.58 -28.98
C LYS A 654 -21.48 21.05 -30.43
N GLU A 655 -20.33 20.76 -31.05
CA GLU A 655 -20.02 21.12 -32.44
C GLU A 655 -20.56 20.10 -33.47
N ASN A 656 -21.35 19.12 -33.03
CA ASN A 656 -21.87 18.02 -33.87
C ASN A 656 -20.76 17.22 -34.61
N GLN A 657 -19.62 17.04 -33.94
CA GLN A 657 -18.47 16.26 -34.39
C GLN A 657 -18.45 14.87 -33.73
N MET A 658 -19.49 14.06 -33.95
CA MET A 658 -19.67 12.75 -33.29
C MET A 658 -18.50 11.77 -33.52
N ASN A 659 -17.84 11.81 -34.68
CA ASN A 659 -16.64 11.00 -34.94
C ASN A 659 -15.48 11.36 -33.99
N LYS A 660 -15.31 12.65 -33.66
CA LYS A 660 -14.29 13.12 -32.72
C LYS A 660 -14.66 12.75 -31.28
N PHE A 661 -15.93 12.81 -30.92
CA PHE A 661 -16.44 12.32 -29.63
C PHE A 661 -16.12 10.82 -29.46
N ILE A 662 -16.48 9.98 -30.44
CA ILE A 662 -16.18 8.55 -30.42
C ILE A 662 -14.67 8.31 -30.25
N LYS A 663 -13.83 9.01 -31.03
CA LYS A 663 -12.37 8.87 -30.96
C LYS A 663 -11.82 9.15 -29.55
N MET A 664 -12.22 10.25 -28.92
CA MET A 664 -11.74 10.62 -27.58
C MET A 664 -12.21 9.63 -26.49
N PHE A 665 -13.33 8.95 -26.72
CA PHE A 665 -13.87 7.95 -25.79
C PHE A 665 -13.23 6.55 -25.92
N PHE A 666 -12.70 6.20 -27.09
CA PHE A 666 -12.09 4.88 -27.34
C PHE A 666 -10.56 4.88 -27.36
N GLU A 667 -9.91 5.97 -27.79
CA GLU A 667 -8.46 6.02 -27.98
C GLU A 667 -7.70 6.84 -26.93
N GLY A 668 -8.36 7.79 -26.25
CA GLY A 668 -7.79 8.49 -25.08
C GLY A 668 -8.10 7.72 -23.82
#